data_AF-A0A971TYW6-F1
#
_entry.id   AF-A0A971TYW6-F1
#
_cell.length_a   1.000
_cell.length_b   1.000
_cell.length_c   1.000
_cell.angle_alpha   90.00
_cell.angle_beta   90.00
_cell.angle_gamma   90.00
#
_symmetry.space_group_name_H-M   'P 1'
#
loop_
_entity.id
_entity.type
_entity.pdbx_description
1 polymer ?
#
loop_
_entity_poly.entity_id
_entity_poly.type
_entity_poly.pdbx_seq_one_letter_code
_entity_poly.pdbx_strand_id
1 'polypeptide(L)'
;MTATGKSRALVFLVLLACLLAAPAAALAQRIAVLPFDIYSERDATLLRNAIYNSMTLELGKVRTVQIVPREEFAALIGGKKADEGLAVSVGRQVKADYVILGSLTQLGTRVSLDAKAINVETSAAITGLFAQGTGIENTGTFAAQLAREILARVSGRQVVARVELSGNRRIENTVIFNTLKSAKGKLFSEEDLSADIRAIYRTGYFSDVKADVKDSPEGKVITFLLDERPFVNDIRIKGNDALKSDDIRGVLSFKVKQVYNPDRIKADTDKIKGLYDDKGYFNAEIDFSTEKVRERDVNVIIDIRENDLLYVKTIEFVGNQAFTDKELKKLMETSEWGLFSWITDSGLLKKEKLRDGVNRVKVFYMNNGYIQAQVGEPEITHDKKWIYVKIAVSEGRQFKVGKVEITGDTISVPRQELLDKLTIHRKDYYDREAIAKDLDYLTRMAQNDGYAYAEITPRTQTLEDEQKVDVTYNIKKGGLVYFNRINITGNTKTRDKVIRRELAFTEGELYSSDKLKSSYARLNRLRYFEEVNFQTAKGPEESLTDITIGVKERPTGMFSVGAGYSGQSGAMLMAQIAQQNLFGRGQSLSLQTSLGTEQSTIILSFTEPYVFDTPLWMKTEIWKATQEFDTYDLDSKGLGLTFGYPLWERVFGSVGYRISVNNVKDVLGTASQTIKDQEGERTQSGILTALSRDSTDDSIFPTTGSRNRLGADFYGGILGGDVSFGKYNGSSSWFFRVPPFGEDLVFSPRARIGYIQALEGKEVPVWERYILGGINSIRGLKDVGPRDPVTRDIIGGTTMLLFNFEFIFPIIKNAGMKGVVFFDTGNAWDYDYDLGDMRKTCGAGIRWYSPIGPLRLEWGYVLDRKEGEPAYRWDFTIGWFM
;
A
#
# COMPACT_ATOMS: atom_id res chain seq x y z
N MET A 1 32.65 -48.29 11.81
CA MET A 1 33.91 -47.54 11.95
C MET A 1 33.62 -46.40 12.93
N THR A 2 34.03 -46.45 14.21
CA THR A 2 35.38 -46.23 14.78
C THR A 2 35.89 -44.80 14.52
N ALA A 3 36.30 -43.98 15.51
CA ALA A 3 36.31 -44.06 17.00
C ALA A 3 36.68 -42.64 17.53
N THR A 4 36.47 -42.16 18.78
CA THR A 4 35.68 -42.51 19.99
C THR A 4 35.67 -41.27 20.92
N GLY A 5 34.80 -41.10 21.93
CA GLY A 5 33.67 -41.93 22.36
C GLY A 5 32.99 -41.46 23.66
N LYS A 6 31.85 -42.08 23.97
CA LYS A 6 31.15 -42.25 25.27
C LYS A 6 31.55 -41.36 26.47
N SER A 7 30.61 -40.55 26.97
CA SER A 7 29.95 -40.81 28.27
C SER A 7 28.73 -39.90 28.52
N ARG A 8 27.87 -40.29 29.49
CA ARG A 8 26.82 -39.48 30.14
C ARG A 8 25.68 -38.90 29.27
N ALA A 9 24.95 -39.78 28.61
CA ALA A 9 23.49 -39.75 28.78
C ALA A 9 23.11 -40.32 30.18
N LEU A 10 21.84 -40.25 30.57
CA LEU A 10 21.28 -40.94 31.75
C LEU A 10 21.69 -40.42 33.17
N VAL A 11 21.48 -39.12 33.43
CA VAL A 11 21.43 -38.58 34.82
C VAL A 11 20.27 -37.57 35.01
N PHE A 12 19.99 -36.75 34.00
CA PHE A 12 19.27 -35.48 34.17
C PHE A 12 17.74 -35.54 34.36
N LEU A 13 17.12 -36.73 34.49
CA LEU A 13 15.65 -36.88 34.45
C LEU A 13 15.04 -37.73 35.58
N VAL A 14 15.84 -38.10 36.60
CA VAL A 14 15.34 -38.80 37.81
C VAL A 14 15.76 -38.08 39.12
N LEU A 15 16.67 -37.11 39.05
CA LEU A 15 17.36 -36.55 40.23
C LEU A 15 16.99 -35.10 40.59
N LEU A 16 15.81 -34.61 40.16
CA LEU A 16 15.23 -33.35 40.68
C LEU A 16 13.84 -33.52 41.32
N ALA A 17 13.36 -34.76 41.49
CA ALA A 17 12.18 -35.08 42.32
C ALA A 17 12.51 -35.23 43.82
N CYS A 18 13.80 -35.17 44.19
CA CYS A 18 14.28 -35.39 45.56
C CYS A 18 14.88 -34.12 46.20
N LEU A 19 14.47 -32.93 45.74
CA LEU A 19 14.79 -31.64 46.38
C LEU A 19 13.62 -31.04 47.18
N LEU A 20 12.64 -31.86 47.54
CA LEU A 20 12.00 -31.75 48.85
C LEU A 20 12.97 -32.24 49.94
N ALA A 21 14.12 -31.57 50.04
CA ALA A 21 14.94 -31.66 51.24
C ALA A 21 14.07 -31.11 52.39
N ALA A 22 13.81 -31.96 53.40
CA ALA A 22 13.21 -31.48 54.64
C ALA A 22 14.03 -30.27 55.15
N PRO A 23 13.40 -29.21 55.69
CA PRO A 23 14.15 -28.08 56.22
C PRO A 23 15.15 -28.63 57.23
N ALA A 24 16.44 -28.48 56.94
CA ALA A 24 17.50 -28.88 57.86
C ALA A 24 17.18 -28.20 59.19
N ALA A 25 16.93 -29.02 60.22
CA ALA A 25 16.43 -28.53 61.50
C ALA A 25 17.50 -27.63 62.11
N ALA A 26 17.37 -26.33 61.90
CA ALA A 26 18.33 -25.33 62.35
C ALA A 26 18.48 -25.52 63.85
N LEU A 27 19.68 -25.94 64.27
CA LEU A 27 19.99 -26.35 65.64
C LEU A 27 19.45 -25.30 66.59
N ALA A 28 18.45 -25.68 67.37
CA ALA A 28 17.65 -24.72 68.12
C ALA A 28 18.52 -24.13 69.22
N GLN A 29 18.85 -22.84 69.10
CA GLN A 29 19.78 -22.16 70.00
C GLN A 29 19.28 -22.30 71.43
N ARG A 30 20.05 -22.97 72.28
CA ARG A 30 19.70 -23.20 73.69
C ARG A 30 20.01 -21.95 74.49
N ILE A 31 18.97 -21.30 75.01
CA ILE A 31 19.08 -20.04 75.76
C ILE A 31 18.64 -20.25 77.20
N ALA A 32 19.54 -19.97 78.15
CA ALA A 32 19.20 -19.92 79.58
C ALA A 32 19.00 -18.45 80.01
N VAL A 33 17.97 -18.20 80.82
CA VAL A 33 17.69 -16.87 81.41
C VAL A 33 17.95 -16.96 82.91
N LEU A 34 19.05 -16.35 83.37
CA LEU A 34 19.39 -16.31 84.79
C LEU A 34 18.45 -15.36 85.56
N PRO A 35 18.34 -15.52 86.89
CA PRO A 35 17.67 -14.55 87.76
C PRO A 35 18.23 -13.14 87.55
N PHE A 36 17.35 -12.19 87.21
CA PHE A 36 17.72 -10.78 87.19
C PHE A 36 17.93 -10.27 88.63
N ASP A 37 18.90 -9.37 88.79
CA ASP A 37 19.01 -8.49 89.95
C ASP A 37 17.84 -7.50 89.94
N ILE A 38 17.28 -7.18 91.10
CA ILE A 38 16.13 -6.27 91.21
C ILE A 38 16.48 -5.15 92.18
N TYR A 39 16.51 -3.92 91.66
CA TYR A 39 16.70 -2.68 92.39
C TYR A 39 15.39 -1.88 92.35
N SER A 40 14.47 -2.22 93.26
CA SER A 40 13.10 -1.67 93.36
C SER A 40 12.62 -1.72 94.81
N GLU A 41 11.68 -0.85 95.16
CA GLU A 41 10.99 -0.84 96.46
C GLU A 41 9.92 -1.95 96.61
N ARG A 42 9.62 -2.69 95.54
CA ARG A 42 8.67 -3.82 95.56
C ARG A 42 9.35 -5.18 95.70
N ASP A 43 8.56 -6.20 96.05
CA ASP A 43 9.03 -7.59 96.19
C ASP A 43 9.79 -8.07 94.95
N ALA A 44 11.10 -8.25 95.13
CA ALA A 44 12.03 -8.73 94.12
C ALA A 44 11.67 -10.13 93.58
N THR A 45 10.95 -10.95 94.34
CA THR A 45 10.52 -12.29 93.95
C THR A 45 9.46 -12.24 92.86
N LEU A 46 8.46 -11.37 93.02
CA LEU A 46 7.39 -11.16 92.03
C LEU A 46 7.95 -10.58 90.73
N LEU A 47 8.78 -9.54 90.83
CA LEU A 47 9.38 -8.90 89.64
C LEU A 47 10.32 -9.85 88.88
N ARG A 48 11.19 -10.58 89.58
CA ARG A 48 12.09 -11.58 88.97
C ARG A 48 11.33 -12.69 88.23
N ASN A 49 10.23 -13.18 88.81
CA ASN A 49 9.38 -14.17 88.14
C ASN A 49 8.63 -13.57 86.93
N ALA A 50 8.15 -12.33 87.01
CA ALA A 50 7.50 -11.65 85.89
C ALA A 50 8.44 -11.43 84.70
N ILE A 51 9.70 -11.02 84.96
CA ILE A 51 10.75 -10.91 83.93
C ILE A 51 11.02 -12.28 83.31
N TYR A 52 11.33 -13.29 84.12
CA TYR A 52 11.66 -14.64 83.62
C TYR A 52 10.53 -15.21 82.74
N ASN A 53 9.27 -15.14 83.19
CA ASN A 53 8.13 -15.65 82.44
C ASN A 53 7.92 -14.89 81.13
N SER A 54 8.01 -13.55 81.14
CA SER A 54 7.80 -12.75 79.92
C SER A 54 8.93 -12.90 78.91
N MET A 55 10.19 -12.98 79.37
CA MET A 55 11.33 -13.24 78.48
C MET A 55 11.24 -14.62 77.86
N THR A 56 11.09 -15.68 78.66
CA THR A 56 11.02 -17.05 78.16
C THR A 56 9.82 -17.28 77.23
N LEU A 57 8.67 -16.64 77.48
CA LEU A 57 7.51 -16.67 76.60
C LEU A 57 7.77 -16.02 75.23
N GLU A 58 8.43 -14.85 75.15
CA GLU A 58 8.75 -14.24 73.84
C GLU A 58 9.88 -15.00 73.12
N LEU A 59 10.95 -15.37 73.83
CA LEU A 59 12.07 -16.13 73.27
C LEU A 59 11.58 -17.47 72.68
N GLY A 60 10.67 -18.16 73.37
CA GLY A 60 10.07 -19.43 72.95
C GLY A 60 9.10 -19.35 71.77
N LYS A 61 8.72 -18.16 71.27
CA LYS A 61 7.92 -18.03 70.03
C LYS A 61 8.73 -18.36 68.77
N VAL A 62 10.05 -18.30 68.83
CA VAL A 62 10.93 -18.56 67.69
C VAL A 62 11.26 -20.06 67.63
N ARG A 63 10.78 -20.74 66.58
CA ARG A 63 10.94 -22.21 66.39
C ARG A 63 12.40 -22.70 66.36
N THR A 64 13.38 -21.82 66.24
CA THR A 64 14.83 -22.12 66.24
C THR A 64 15.51 -21.75 67.56
N VAL A 65 14.76 -21.59 68.65
CA VAL A 65 15.26 -21.32 70.00
C VAL A 65 14.67 -22.35 70.96
N GLN A 66 15.52 -22.94 71.81
CA GLN A 66 15.09 -23.81 72.92
C GLN A 66 15.42 -23.11 74.24
N ILE A 67 14.41 -22.90 75.09
CA ILE A 67 14.63 -22.35 76.42
C ILE A 67 15.13 -23.46 77.35
N VAL A 68 16.18 -23.18 78.11
CA VAL A 68 16.62 -24.06 79.19
C VAL A 68 15.69 -23.86 80.40
N PRO A 69 15.04 -24.93 80.92
CA PRO A 69 14.23 -24.89 82.13
C PRO A 69 15.01 -24.37 83.34
N ARG A 70 14.34 -23.63 84.23
CA ARG A 70 14.97 -23.03 85.42
C ARG A 70 15.54 -24.08 86.38
N GLU A 71 14.92 -25.25 86.40
CA GLU A 71 15.26 -26.41 87.20
C GLU A 71 16.65 -26.96 86.84
N GLU A 72 17.04 -26.91 85.56
CA GLU A 72 18.35 -27.40 85.08
C GLU A 72 19.53 -26.59 85.64
N PHE A 73 19.34 -25.30 86.00
CA PHE A 73 20.41 -24.42 86.49
C PHE A 73 20.20 -23.80 87.88
N ALA A 74 19.01 -23.87 88.49
CA ALA A 74 18.74 -23.23 89.78
C ALA A 74 19.73 -23.65 90.89
N ALA A 75 20.07 -24.95 90.95
CA ALA A 75 21.04 -25.48 91.92
C ALA A 75 22.48 -24.99 91.66
N LEU A 76 22.84 -24.72 90.39
CA LEU A 76 24.19 -24.34 89.96
C LEU A 76 24.54 -22.90 90.34
N ILE A 77 23.53 -22.02 90.43
CA ILE A 77 23.68 -20.63 90.87
C ILE A 77 23.96 -20.58 92.39
N GLY A 78 23.36 -21.47 93.17
CA GLY A 78 23.58 -21.57 94.63
C GLY A 78 23.27 -20.28 95.41
N GLY A 79 22.33 -19.45 94.92
CA GLY A 79 21.99 -18.16 95.53
C GLY A 79 23.02 -17.03 95.32
N LYS A 80 24.09 -17.27 94.56
CA LYS A 80 25.09 -16.25 94.22
C LYS A 80 24.53 -15.22 93.24
N LYS A 81 25.13 -14.02 93.25
CA LYS A 81 24.85 -12.99 92.24
C LYS A 81 25.23 -13.50 90.84
N ALA A 82 24.42 -13.21 89.83
CA ALA A 82 24.70 -13.58 88.46
C ALA A 82 25.74 -12.62 87.83
N ASP A 83 27.00 -13.05 87.77
CA ASP A 83 28.05 -12.41 86.97
C ASP A 83 28.35 -13.21 85.69
N GLU A 84 29.23 -12.66 84.84
CA GLU A 84 29.57 -13.25 83.54
C GLU A 84 30.35 -14.58 83.67
N GLY A 85 31.17 -14.74 84.72
CA GLY A 85 31.91 -15.98 84.98
C GLY A 85 30.97 -17.10 85.45
N LEU A 86 30.03 -16.77 86.34
CA LEU A 86 28.96 -17.67 86.74
C LEU A 86 28.09 -18.04 85.53
N ALA A 87 27.74 -17.08 84.68
CA ALA A 87 26.94 -17.32 83.48
C ALA A 87 27.61 -18.28 82.48
N VAL A 88 28.90 -18.11 82.17
CA VAL A 88 29.62 -19.05 81.30
C VAL A 88 29.72 -20.44 81.94
N SER A 89 30.00 -20.54 83.25
CA SER A 89 30.12 -21.85 83.92
C SER A 89 28.78 -22.61 83.99
N VAL A 90 27.68 -21.93 84.30
CA VAL A 90 26.32 -22.48 84.27
C VAL A 90 25.93 -22.88 82.85
N GLY A 91 26.16 -22.00 81.87
CA GLY A 91 25.84 -22.25 80.46
C GLY A 91 26.51 -23.50 79.91
N ARG A 92 27.79 -23.74 80.24
CA ARG A 92 28.52 -24.95 79.83
C ARG A 92 27.95 -26.21 80.44
N GLN A 93 27.44 -26.16 81.67
CA GLN A 93 26.84 -27.32 82.35
C GLN A 93 25.46 -27.67 81.80
N VAL A 94 24.60 -26.69 81.52
CA VAL A 94 23.26 -26.92 80.93
C VAL A 94 23.26 -26.96 79.40
N LYS A 95 24.43 -26.88 78.75
CA LYS A 95 24.59 -26.82 77.29
C LYS A 95 23.72 -25.73 76.67
N ALA A 96 23.81 -24.51 77.19
CA ALA A 96 23.27 -23.32 76.55
C ALA A 96 24.31 -22.77 75.55
N ASP A 97 23.86 -22.27 74.40
CA ASP A 97 24.68 -21.50 73.47
C ASP A 97 24.80 -20.05 73.95
N TYR A 98 23.72 -19.52 74.55
CA TYR A 98 23.64 -18.18 75.13
C TYR A 98 23.05 -18.20 76.54
N VAL A 99 23.64 -17.41 77.43
CA VAL A 99 23.12 -17.16 78.79
C VAL A 99 22.82 -15.69 78.96
N ILE A 100 21.56 -15.39 79.30
CA ILE A 100 21.09 -14.03 79.55
C ILE A 100 21.15 -13.75 81.05
N LEU A 101 21.82 -12.67 81.43
CA LEU A 101 21.75 -12.06 82.77
C LEU A 101 21.40 -10.58 82.65
N GLY A 102 20.96 -9.96 83.75
CA GLY A 102 20.61 -8.55 83.75
C GLY A 102 20.11 -8.04 85.09
N SER A 103 19.72 -6.77 85.11
CA SER A 103 19.20 -6.06 86.26
C SER A 103 17.97 -5.22 85.89
N LEU A 104 16.94 -5.25 86.73
CA LEU A 104 15.89 -4.24 86.73
C LEU A 104 16.25 -3.13 87.71
N THR A 105 16.22 -1.87 87.25
CA THR A 105 16.39 -0.68 88.08
C THR A 105 15.14 0.20 88.00
N GLN A 106 14.53 0.49 89.14
CA GLN A 106 13.42 1.44 89.27
C GLN A 106 13.91 2.75 89.88
N LEU A 107 13.55 3.88 89.25
CA LEU A 107 13.79 5.23 89.75
C LEU A 107 12.47 6.02 89.70
N GLY A 108 11.79 6.09 90.85
CA GLY A 108 10.44 6.64 90.94
C GLY A 108 9.45 5.86 90.07
N THR A 109 8.83 6.53 89.10
CA THR A 109 7.90 5.90 88.14
C THR A 109 8.58 5.27 86.93
N ARG A 110 9.89 5.49 86.72
CA ARG A 110 10.65 4.91 85.59
C ARG A 110 11.27 3.57 85.97
N VAL A 111 11.35 2.69 84.98
CA VAL A 111 11.95 1.36 85.08
C VAL A 111 12.86 1.15 83.87
N SER A 112 14.05 0.62 84.10
CA SER A 112 14.94 0.06 83.08
C SER A 112 15.19 -1.41 83.37
N LEU A 113 15.12 -2.26 82.35
CA LEU A 113 15.70 -3.60 82.35
C LEU A 113 16.93 -3.56 81.45
N ASP A 114 18.10 -3.81 82.03
CA ASP A 114 19.39 -3.83 81.35
C ASP A 114 19.93 -5.26 81.37
N ALA A 115 20.43 -5.76 80.24
CA ALA A 115 20.86 -7.15 80.11
C ALA A 115 22.16 -7.33 79.29
N LYS A 116 22.73 -8.51 79.45
CA LYS A 116 23.82 -9.06 78.62
C LYS A 116 23.44 -10.46 78.17
N ALA A 117 23.69 -10.78 76.90
CA ALA A 117 23.59 -12.14 76.38
C ALA A 117 25.01 -12.66 76.13
N ILE A 118 25.46 -13.59 76.96
CA ILE A 118 26.82 -14.15 76.92
C ILE A 118 26.80 -15.38 76.02
N ASN A 119 27.62 -15.39 74.96
CA ASN A 119 27.88 -16.59 74.17
C ASN A 119 28.81 -17.53 74.97
N VAL A 120 28.39 -18.77 75.17
CA VAL A 120 28.98 -19.71 76.15
C VAL A 120 30.29 -20.36 75.66
N GLU A 121 30.44 -20.47 74.34
CA GLU A 121 31.63 -20.99 73.66
C GLU A 121 32.76 -19.97 73.70
N THR A 122 32.50 -18.75 73.20
CA THR A 122 33.49 -17.66 73.06
C THR A 122 33.68 -16.83 74.33
N SER A 123 32.81 -16.99 75.33
CA SER A 123 32.68 -16.10 76.51
C SER A 123 32.36 -14.63 76.17
N ALA A 124 31.99 -14.31 74.93
CA ALA A 124 31.74 -12.93 74.51
C ALA A 124 30.37 -12.42 74.97
N ALA A 125 30.35 -11.22 75.55
CA ALA A 125 29.12 -10.56 76.00
C ALA A 125 28.53 -9.66 74.91
N ILE A 126 27.30 -9.96 74.45
CA ILE A 126 26.47 -8.98 73.75
C ILE A 126 25.95 -8.01 74.83
N THR A 127 26.30 -6.74 74.71
CA THR A 127 25.95 -5.65 75.65
C THR A 127 25.10 -4.58 74.97
N GLY A 128 24.62 -3.60 75.74
CA GLY A 128 23.74 -2.54 75.22
C GLY A 128 22.31 -2.99 74.92
N LEU A 129 21.89 -4.12 75.51
CA LEU A 129 20.53 -4.66 75.42
C LEU A 129 19.70 -4.07 76.58
N PHE A 130 18.76 -3.18 76.31
CA PHE A 130 17.95 -2.57 77.36
C PHE A 130 16.51 -2.25 76.93
N ALA A 131 15.58 -2.29 77.87
CA ALA A 131 14.20 -1.85 77.67
C ALA A 131 13.75 -0.98 78.85
N GLN A 132 13.35 0.25 78.55
CA GLN A 132 12.97 1.26 79.55
C GLN A 132 11.55 1.79 79.32
N GLY A 133 10.89 2.22 80.40
CA GLY A 133 9.57 2.82 80.34
C GLY A 133 9.07 3.30 81.70
N THR A 134 7.76 3.47 81.82
CA THR A 134 7.08 3.94 83.04
C THR A 134 6.08 2.92 83.56
N GLY A 135 5.97 2.81 84.88
CA GLY A 135 5.10 1.85 85.56
C GLY A 135 5.79 0.51 85.81
N ILE A 136 5.87 0.09 87.07
CA ILE A 136 6.54 -1.17 87.47
C ILE A 136 5.68 -2.40 87.12
N GLU A 137 4.36 -2.20 87.03
CA GLU A 137 3.39 -3.13 86.46
C GLU A 137 3.67 -3.48 84.99
N ASN A 138 4.31 -2.60 84.22
CA ASN A 138 4.65 -2.84 82.81
C ASN A 138 5.94 -3.66 82.61
N THR A 139 6.57 -4.16 83.68
CA THR A 139 7.82 -4.94 83.64
C THR A 139 7.77 -6.12 82.66
N GLY A 140 6.63 -6.82 82.54
CA GLY A 140 6.46 -7.91 81.58
C GLY A 140 6.55 -7.45 80.12
N THR A 141 6.02 -6.26 79.81
CA THR A 141 6.09 -5.65 78.47
C THR A 141 7.52 -5.24 78.12
N PHE A 142 8.28 -4.69 79.07
CA PHE A 142 9.68 -4.33 78.88
C PHE A 142 10.56 -5.58 78.71
N ALA A 143 10.35 -6.62 79.53
CA ALA A 143 10.98 -7.92 79.39
C ALA A 143 10.69 -8.56 78.02
N ALA A 144 9.45 -8.43 77.52
CA ALA A 144 9.06 -8.91 76.20
C ALA A 144 9.72 -8.13 75.05
N GLN A 145 9.91 -6.81 75.20
CA GLN A 145 10.67 -5.99 74.24
C GLN A 145 12.15 -6.37 74.22
N LEU A 146 12.77 -6.49 75.40
CA LEU A 146 14.17 -6.89 75.57
C LEU A 146 14.45 -8.27 74.96
N ALA A 147 13.55 -9.24 75.15
CA ALA A 147 13.63 -10.56 74.53
C ALA A 147 13.65 -10.50 72.99
N ARG A 148 12.85 -9.62 72.37
CA ARG A 148 12.85 -9.44 70.90
C ARG A 148 14.13 -8.79 70.38
N GLU A 149 14.72 -7.84 71.11
CA GLU A 149 16.02 -7.29 70.73
C GLU A 149 17.14 -8.32 70.88
N ILE A 150 17.13 -9.11 71.96
CA ILE A 150 18.08 -10.23 72.14
C ILE A 150 17.98 -11.21 70.97
N LEU A 151 16.77 -11.62 70.56
CA LEU A 151 16.57 -12.47 69.38
C LEU A 151 17.15 -11.85 68.11
N ALA A 152 16.96 -10.55 67.87
CA ALA A 152 17.50 -9.88 66.70
C ALA A 152 19.05 -9.89 66.67
N ARG A 153 19.71 -9.69 67.82
CA ARG A 153 21.17 -9.76 67.94
C ARG A 153 21.72 -11.18 67.88
N VAL A 154 21.03 -12.16 68.47
CA VAL A 154 21.47 -13.56 68.61
C VAL A 154 21.18 -14.41 67.36
N SER A 155 20.18 -14.05 66.55
CA SER A 155 19.83 -14.77 65.30
C SER A 155 20.52 -14.26 64.03
N GLY A 156 21.35 -13.21 64.13
CA GLY A 156 22.21 -12.71 63.04
C GLY A 156 21.49 -12.07 61.83
N ARG A 157 20.16 -11.90 61.86
CA ARG A 157 19.39 -11.36 60.73
C ARG A 157 19.45 -9.84 60.66
N GLN A 158 20.17 -9.32 59.69
CA GLN A 158 20.35 -7.88 59.47
C GLN A 158 19.24 -7.28 58.59
N VAL A 159 18.87 -6.03 58.88
CA VAL A 159 17.95 -5.21 58.08
C VAL A 159 18.71 -4.22 57.20
N VAL A 160 18.06 -3.68 56.16
CA VAL A 160 18.61 -2.62 55.31
C VAL A 160 18.44 -1.27 56.01
N ALA A 161 19.54 -0.65 56.44
CA ALA A 161 19.58 0.63 57.13
C ALA A 161 19.25 1.80 56.18
N ARG A 162 19.77 1.76 54.94
CA ARG A 162 19.45 2.65 53.81
C ARG A 162 20.02 2.09 52.50
N VAL A 163 19.51 2.61 51.39
CA VAL A 163 20.03 2.36 50.03
C VAL A 163 20.55 3.67 49.45
N GLU A 164 21.73 3.62 48.85
CA GLU A 164 22.43 4.75 48.23
C GLU A 164 22.72 4.43 46.76
N LEU A 165 22.81 5.48 45.93
CA LEU A 165 23.13 5.39 44.50
C LEU A 165 24.34 6.29 44.23
N SER A 166 25.29 5.82 43.43
CA SER A 166 26.52 6.55 43.10
C SER A 166 26.96 6.28 41.67
N GLY A 167 27.40 7.33 40.98
CA GLY A 167 27.89 7.28 39.60
C GLY A 167 26.86 7.67 38.53
N ASN A 168 25.56 7.63 38.85
CA ASN A 168 24.52 8.27 38.05
C ASN A 168 24.57 9.81 38.20
N ARG A 169 24.19 10.52 37.13
CA ARG A 169 24.21 11.99 36.99
C ARG A 169 23.09 12.52 36.11
N ARG A 170 22.80 11.85 34.99
CA ARG A 170 21.71 12.21 34.06
C ARG A 170 20.44 11.39 34.28
N ILE A 171 20.55 10.19 34.88
CA ILE A 171 19.41 9.38 35.31
C ILE A 171 19.07 9.73 36.76
N GLU A 172 17.83 10.14 37.02
CA GLU A 172 17.37 10.49 38.36
C GLU A 172 17.33 9.28 39.31
N ASN A 173 17.65 9.52 40.58
CA ASN A 173 17.58 8.52 41.66
C ASN A 173 16.19 7.88 41.77
N THR A 174 15.13 8.65 41.54
CA THR A 174 13.71 8.23 41.54
C THR A 174 13.45 7.07 40.57
N VAL A 175 13.94 7.18 39.34
CA VAL A 175 13.81 6.16 38.29
C VAL A 175 14.47 4.86 38.70
N ILE A 176 15.64 4.95 39.34
CA ILE A 176 16.43 3.79 39.78
C ILE A 176 15.77 3.14 41.00
N PHE A 177 15.40 3.91 42.03
CA PHE A 177 14.74 3.41 43.24
C PHE A 177 13.42 2.68 42.93
N ASN A 178 12.66 3.14 41.94
CA ASN A 178 11.42 2.48 41.50
C ASN A 178 11.64 1.08 40.87
N THR A 179 12.89 0.68 40.57
CA THR A 179 13.22 -0.67 40.08
C THR A 179 13.69 -1.63 41.18
N LEU A 180 13.88 -1.17 42.42
CA LEU A 180 14.49 -1.96 43.49
C LEU A 180 13.44 -2.63 44.38
N LYS A 181 13.73 -3.88 44.77
CA LYS A 181 13.08 -4.54 45.90
C LYS A 181 13.68 -4.10 47.22
N SER A 182 15.00 -3.89 47.28
CA SER A 182 15.72 -3.48 48.49
C SER A 182 15.31 -2.07 48.92
N ALA A 183 14.90 -1.91 50.19
CA ALA A 183 14.46 -0.63 50.73
C ALA A 183 14.73 -0.54 52.24
N LYS A 184 14.85 0.67 52.78
CA LYS A 184 15.07 0.91 54.21
C LYS A 184 14.01 0.18 55.06
N GLY A 185 14.47 -0.54 56.08
CA GLY A 185 13.61 -1.29 57.02
C GLY A 185 13.19 -2.70 56.56
N LYS A 186 13.50 -3.11 55.31
CA LYS A 186 13.34 -4.51 54.89
C LYS A 186 14.49 -5.38 55.43
N LEU A 187 14.29 -6.69 55.48
CA LEU A 187 15.37 -7.66 55.71
C LEU A 187 16.39 -7.59 54.56
N PHE A 188 17.67 -7.78 54.86
CA PHE A 188 18.71 -7.92 53.84
C PHE A 188 18.65 -9.32 53.21
N SER A 189 18.75 -9.40 51.89
CA SER A 189 18.77 -10.65 51.12
C SER A 189 19.67 -10.50 49.89
N GLU A 190 20.63 -11.43 49.72
CA GLU A 190 21.51 -11.46 48.56
C GLU A 190 20.77 -11.83 47.26
N GLU A 191 19.64 -12.55 47.37
CA GLU A 191 18.79 -12.87 46.22
C GLU A 191 18.07 -11.63 45.69
N ASP A 192 17.53 -10.80 46.58
CA ASP A 192 16.89 -9.53 46.19
C ASP A 192 17.94 -8.52 45.71
N LEU A 193 19.11 -8.44 46.35
CA LEU A 193 20.23 -7.62 45.86
C LEU A 193 20.65 -8.04 44.44
N SER A 194 20.73 -9.34 44.17
CA SER A 194 21.04 -9.88 42.84
C SER A 194 19.91 -9.64 41.84
N ALA A 195 18.66 -9.62 42.28
CA ALA A 195 17.51 -9.26 41.45
C ALA A 195 17.53 -7.76 41.09
N ASP A 196 17.90 -6.90 42.05
CA ASP A 196 17.97 -5.45 41.89
C ASP A 196 19.10 -5.04 40.93
N ILE A 197 20.30 -5.63 41.05
CA ILE A 197 21.40 -5.45 40.08
C ILE A 197 20.91 -5.77 38.65
N ARG A 198 20.19 -6.90 38.48
CA ARG A 198 19.62 -7.29 37.18
C ARG A 198 18.50 -6.36 36.73
N ALA A 199 17.69 -5.82 37.63
CA ALA A 199 16.61 -4.88 37.31
C ALA A 199 17.18 -3.54 36.81
N ILE A 200 18.15 -2.97 37.53
CA ILE A 200 18.86 -1.75 37.12
C ILE A 200 19.55 -1.95 35.77
N TYR A 201 20.28 -3.06 35.58
CA TYR A 201 20.95 -3.35 34.31
C TYR A 201 19.97 -3.46 33.14
N ARG A 202 18.81 -4.11 33.36
CA ARG A 202 17.74 -4.25 32.36
C ARG A 202 17.02 -2.95 31.99
N THR A 203 17.25 -1.84 32.69
CA THR A 203 16.83 -0.51 32.19
C THR A 203 17.55 -0.11 30.91
N GLY A 204 18.75 -0.66 30.67
CA GLY A 204 19.60 -0.34 29.53
C GLY A 204 20.30 1.02 29.63
N TYR A 205 20.20 1.72 30.77
CA TYR A 205 20.85 3.02 30.97
C TYR A 205 22.31 2.93 31.43
N PHE A 206 22.76 1.75 31.89
CA PHE A 206 24.06 1.58 32.54
C PHE A 206 24.96 0.56 31.81
N SER A 207 26.26 0.84 31.74
CA SER A 207 27.30 -0.04 31.17
C SER A 207 27.62 -1.18 32.11
N ASP A 208 27.68 -0.84 33.40
CA ASP A 208 28.07 -1.69 34.53
C ASP A 208 27.23 -1.29 35.76
N VAL A 209 26.86 -2.27 36.57
CA VAL A 209 26.04 -2.12 37.78
C VAL A 209 26.60 -3.06 38.84
N LYS A 210 27.13 -2.48 39.91
CA LYS A 210 27.66 -3.20 41.08
C LYS A 210 26.93 -2.74 42.34
N ALA A 211 26.98 -3.56 43.38
CA ALA A 211 26.55 -3.16 44.72
C ALA A 211 27.69 -3.37 45.71
N ASP A 212 27.97 -2.34 46.49
CA ASP A 212 28.82 -2.37 47.68
C ASP A 212 27.90 -2.47 48.90
N VAL A 213 28.25 -3.32 49.87
CA VAL A 213 27.40 -3.60 51.05
C VAL A 213 28.25 -3.49 52.31
N LYS A 214 27.87 -2.56 53.19
CA LYS A 214 28.63 -2.24 54.40
C LYS A 214 27.78 -2.37 55.65
N ASP A 215 28.39 -2.85 56.73
CA ASP A 215 27.77 -2.91 58.04
C ASP A 215 27.71 -1.53 58.71
N SER A 216 26.60 -1.27 59.37
CA SER A 216 26.32 -0.08 60.18
C SER A 216 25.62 -0.52 61.47
N PRO A 217 25.70 0.24 62.58
CA PRO A 217 24.91 -0.02 63.79
C PRO A 217 23.40 -0.12 63.56
N GLU A 218 22.89 0.45 62.47
CA GLU A 218 21.48 0.40 62.03
C GLU A 218 21.14 -0.80 61.11
N GLY A 219 22.12 -1.59 60.65
CA GLY A 219 21.95 -2.68 59.67
C GLY A 219 22.91 -2.59 58.48
N LYS A 220 22.57 -3.21 57.34
CA LYS A 220 23.34 -3.10 56.09
C LYS A 220 23.02 -1.79 55.36
N VAL A 221 24.05 -1.08 54.90
CA VAL A 221 23.97 -0.03 53.89
C VAL A 221 24.29 -0.64 52.53
N ILE A 222 23.42 -0.45 51.55
CA ILE A 222 23.62 -0.92 50.16
C ILE A 222 23.90 0.31 49.29
N THR A 223 25.08 0.38 48.66
CA THR A 223 25.45 1.45 47.73
C THR A 223 25.59 0.87 46.33
N PHE A 224 24.64 1.19 45.44
CA PHE A 224 24.76 0.80 44.02
C PHE A 224 25.74 1.72 43.30
N LEU A 225 26.76 1.12 42.69
CA LEU A 225 27.78 1.77 41.88
C LEU A 225 27.38 1.60 40.41
N LEU A 226 27.14 2.72 39.73
CA LEU A 226 26.48 2.80 38.43
C LEU A 226 27.36 3.52 37.41
N ASP A 227 27.72 2.85 36.31
CA ASP A 227 28.32 3.54 35.17
C ASP A 227 27.26 3.86 34.12
N GLU A 228 26.88 5.13 33.99
CA GLU A 228 25.94 5.59 32.95
C GLU A 228 26.52 5.40 31.55
N ARG A 229 25.75 4.76 30.66
CA ARG A 229 26.07 4.71 29.22
C ARG A 229 26.07 6.13 28.64
N PRO A 230 26.92 6.41 27.64
CA PRO A 230 26.96 7.72 27.00
C PRO A 230 25.64 8.03 26.28
N PHE A 231 25.37 9.30 26.01
CA PHE A 231 24.21 9.69 25.19
C PHE A 231 24.61 9.85 23.72
N VAL A 232 23.65 9.59 22.83
CA VAL A 232 23.81 9.76 21.38
C VAL A 232 23.70 11.26 21.05
N ASN A 233 24.81 11.88 20.70
CA ASN A 233 24.89 13.29 20.28
C ASN A 233 24.37 13.50 18.85
N ASP A 234 24.81 12.65 17.92
CA ASP A 234 24.55 12.72 16.48
C ASP A 234 24.37 11.31 15.90
N ILE A 235 23.69 11.20 14.75
CA ILE A 235 23.50 9.96 13.99
C ILE A 235 23.93 10.20 12.54
N ARG A 236 25.13 9.72 12.23
CA ARG A 236 25.76 9.86 10.92
C ARG A 236 25.50 8.60 10.11
N ILE A 237 25.07 8.75 8.87
CA ILE A 237 24.89 7.64 7.93
C ILE A 237 25.91 7.86 6.80
N LYS A 238 26.57 6.79 6.35
CA LYS A 238 27.57 6.83 5.27
C LYS A 238 27.38 5.66 4.32
N GLY A 239 27.71 5.85 3.04
CA GLY A 239 27.62 4.81 2.02
C GLY A 239 26.17 4.47 1.65
N ASN A 240 25.32 5.48 1.56
CA ASN A 240 23.89 5.38 1.23
C ASN A 240 23.59 6.14 -0.08
N ASP A 241 24.26 5.78 -1.18
CA ASP A 241 24.15 6.52 -2.44
C ASP A 241 22.86 6.15 -3.21
N ALA A 242 22.33 4.94 -3.01
CA ALA A 242 21.06 4.48 -3.57
C ALA A 242 19.82 4.82 -2.71
N LEU A 243 19.99 5.01 -1.39
CA LEU A 243 18.88 5.36 -0.46
C LEU A 243 19.11 6.69 0.26
N LYS A 244 18.09 7.57 0.23
CA LYS A 244 18.18 8.87 0.91
C LYS A 244 18.27 8.69 2.42
N SER A 245 19.15 9.46 3.05
CA SER A 245 19.37 9.40 4.50
C SER A 245 18.10 9.66 5.33
N ASP A 246 17.11 10.39 4.80
CA ASP A 246 15.84 10.64 5.50
C ASP A 246 14.88 9.44 5.47
N ASP A 247 14.91 8.62 4.41
CA ASP A 247 14.18 7.34 4.36
C ASP A 247 14.77 6.38 5.41
N ILE A 248 16.10 6.35 5.51
CA ILE A 248 16.85 5.56 6.50
C ILE A 248 16.59 6.07 7.93
N ARG A 249 16.55 7.39 8.16
CA ARG A 249 16.17 7.99 9.46
C ARG A 249 14.71 7.67 9.83
N GLY A 250 13.82 7.52 8.85
CA GLY A 250 12.41 7.19 9.05
C GLY A 250 12.17 5.84 9.73
N VAL A 251 13.06 4.86 9.52
CA VAL A 251 12.97 3.52 10.14
C VAL A 251 13.70 3.37 11.48
N LEU A 252 14.46 4.39 11.91
CA LEU A 252 15.16 4.38 13.20
C LEU A 252 14.20 4.52 14.39
N SER A 253 14.32 3.61 15.34
CA SER A 253 13.67 3.69 16.65
C SER A 253 14.53 4.39 17.71
N PHE A 254 15.86 4.30 17.62
CA PHE A 254 16.76 5.14 18.43
C PHE A 254 16.88 6.56 17.86
N LYS A 255 17.01 7.55 18.74
CA LYS A 255 17.08 8.98 18.36
C LYS A 255 18.21 9.70 19.09
N VAL A 256 18.66 10.83 18.53
CA VAL A 256 19.58 11.75 19.22
C VAL A 256 19.03 12.17 20.59
N LYS A 257 19.94 12.45 21.53
CA LYS A 257 19.68 12.74 22.94
C LYS A 257 19.07 11.58 23.76
N GLN A 258 19.00 10.36 23.21
CA GLN A 258 18.74 9.15 23.99
C GLN A 258 20.05 8.53 24.50
N VAL A 259 19.94 7.65 25.50
CA VAL A 259 21.06 6.84 26.00
C VAL A 259 21.48 5.82 24.95
N TYR A 260 22.78 5.68 24.71
CA TYR A 260 23.36 4.72 23.78
C TYR A 260 23.03 3.27 24.21
N ASN A 261 22.46 2.51 23.30
CA ASN A 261 22.14 1.10 23.51
C ASN A 261 22.45 0.31 22.22
N PRO A 262 23.51 -0.53 22.21
CA PRO A 262 23.93 -1.25 21.00
C PRO A 262 22.90 -2.26 20.53
N ASP A 263 22.10 -2.84 21.44
CA ASP A 263 21.06 -3.82 21.10
C ASP A 263 19.93 -3.16 20.28
N ARG A 264 19.56 -1.93 20.63
CA ARG A 264 18.60 -1.12 19.86
C ARG A 264 19.18 -0.66 18.52
N ILE A 265 20.44 -0.24 18.50
CA ILE A 265 21.11 0.20 17.26
C ILE A 265 21.26 -0.98 16.30
N LYS A 266 21.59 -2.18 16.78
CA LYS A 266 21.64 -3.41 15.98
C LYS A 266 20.25 -3.78 15.42
N ALA A 267 19.21 -3.75 16.26
CA ALA A 267 17.84 -3.97 15.80
C ALA A 267 17.37 -2.94 14.75
N ASP A 268 17.93 -1.73 14.77
CA ASP A 268 17.69 -0.72 13.74
C ASP A 268 18.57 -0.94 12.48
N THR A 269 19.81 -1.45 12.57
CA THR A 269 20.57 -1.84 11.37
C THR A 269 19.92 -3.01 10.63
N ASP A 270 19.25 -3.92 11.33
CA ASP A 270 18.46 -4.99 10.72
C ASP A 270 17.20 -4.46 9.99
N LYS A 271 16.57 -3.38 10.49
CA LYS A 271 15.48 -2.68 9.76
C LYS A 271 15.99 -1.94 8.54
N ILE A 272 17.16 -1.29 8.64
CA ILE A 272 17.81 -0.66 7.48
C ILE A 272 18.12 -1.74 6.44
N LYS A 273 18.56 -2.94 6.85
CA LYS A 273 18.75 -4.04 5.91
C LYS A 273 17.44 -4.44 5.22
N GLY A 274 16.33 -4.52 5.96
CA GLY A 274 14.99 -4.69 5.37
C GLY A 274 14.65 -3.63 4.31
N LEU A 275 15.01 -2.37 4.54
CA LEU A 275 14.80 -1.27 3.58
C LEU A 275 15.67 -1.41 2.31
N TYR A 276 16.89 -1.94 2.41
CA TYR A 276 17.75 -2.24 1.24
C TYR A 276 17.28 -3.49 0.48
N ASP A 277 16.93 -4.56 1.18
CA ASP A 277 16.27 -5.76 0.67
C ASP A 277 15.06 -5.40 -0.21
N ASP A 278 14.17 -4.55 0.29
CA ASP A 278 12.93 -4.15 -0.41
C ASP A 278 13.18 -3.20 -1.61
N LYS A 279 14.42 -2.74 -1.79
CA LYS A 279 14.92 -2.07 -3.00
C LYS A 279 15.72 -2.99 -3.93
N GLY A 280 16.01 -4.23 -3.53
CA GLY A 280 16.77 -5.24 -4.28
C GLY A 280 18.24 -5.43 -3.86
N TYR A 281 18.71 -4.72 -2.84
CA TYR A 281 20.10 -4.74 -2.35
C TYR A 281 20.31 -5.79 -1.23
N PHE A 282 19.96 -7.05 -1.50
CA PHE A 282 20.04 -8.15 -0.52
C PHE A 282 21.46 -8.40 0.03
N ASN A 283 22.48 -8.06 -0.76
CA ASN A 283 23.89 -8.15 -0.38
C ASN A 283 24.38 -6.93 0.42
N ALA A 284 23.51 -6.00 0.83
CA ALA A 284 23.91 -4.86 1.64
C ALA A 284 24.50 -5.29 3.01
N GLU A 285 25.65 -4.72 3.36
CA GLU A 285 26.31 -4.83 4.66
C GLU A 285 26.07 -3.52 5.42
N ILE A 286 25.51 -3.60 6.64
CA ILE A 286 25.17 -2.43 7.46
C ILE A 286 25.69 -2.69 8.88
N ASP A 287 26.80 -2.03 9.19
CA ASP A 287 27.42 -2.04 10.50
C ASP A 287 27.20 -0.69 11.21
N PHE A 288 27.58 -0.62 12.48
CA PHE A 288 27.63 0.64 13.21
C PHE A 288 28.92 0.76 14.04
N SER A 289 29.43 1.99 14.11
CA SER A 289 30.60 2.37 14.90
C SER A 289 30.28 3.59 15.78
N THR A 290 31.13 3.88 16.78
CA THR A 290 30.92 5.00 17.71
C THR A 290 32.13 5.91 17.80
N GLU A 291 31.92 7.20 17.61
CA GLU A 291 32.93 8.25 17.70
C GLU A 291 32.70 9.07 18.99
N LYS A 292 33.72 9.19 19.85
CA LYS A 292 33.61 9.99 21.08
C LYS A 292 33.79 11.47 20.75
N VAL A 293 32.87 12.32 21.22
CA VAL A 293 32.89 13.78 20.96
C VAL A 293 33.24 14.59 22.21
N ARG A 294 32.76 14.13 23.36
CA ARG A 294 32.99 14.71 24.70
C ARG A 294 33.17 13.56 25.69
N GLU A 295 33.60 13.86 26.93
CA GLU A 295 33.95 12.84 27.93
C GLU A 295 32.91 11.72 28.14
N ARG A 296 31.61 11.99 27.94
CA ARG A 296 30.51 11.01 28.06
C ARG A 296 29.44 11.08 26.95
N ASP A 297 29.74 11.67 25.78
CA ASP A 297 28.80 11.74 24.65
C ASP A 297 29.42 11.19 23.35
N VAL A 298 28.64 10.40 22.60
CA VAL A 298 29.08 9.69 21.38
C VAL A 298 28.22 10.05 20.16
N ASN A 299 28.84 10.12 18.98
CA ASN A 299 28.11 10.00 17.72
C ASN A 299 27.96 8.51 17.40
N VAL A 300 26.79 8.11 16.93
CA VAL A 300 26.61 6.81 16.28
C VAL A 300 26.84 7.02 14.78
N ILE A 301 27.70 6.21 14.20
CA ILE A 301 27.93 6.16 12.77
C ILE A 301 27.34 4.84 12.27
N ILE A 302 26.45 4.91 11.29
CA ILE A 302 25.94 3.76 10.55
C ILE A 302 26.73 3.72 9.24
N ASP A 303 27.61 2.73 9.12
CA ASP A 303 28.52 2.58 8.00
C ASP A 303 27.93 1.49 7.08
N ILE A 304 27.49 1.88 5.88
CA ILE A 304 26.76 1.05 4.93
C ILE A 304 27.63 0.73 3.70
N ARG A 305 27.48 -0.50 3.18
CA ARG A 305 27.95 -0.90 1.85
C ARG A 305 26.76 -1.52 1.12
N GLU A 306 26.20 -0.78 0.15
CA GLU A 306 24.98 -1.17 -0.54
C GLU A 306 25.18 -2.43 -1.41
N ASN A 307 26.39 -2.59 -1.97
CA ASN A 307 26.79 -3.63 -2.93
C ASN A 307 25.91 -3.64 -4.21
N ASP A 308 26.18 -4.58 -5.12
CA ASP A 308 25.43 -4.65 -6.40
C ASP A 308 23.96 -5.04 -6.18
N LEU A 309 23.08 -4.37 -6.93
CA LEU A 309 21.65 -4.65 -7.02
C LEU A 309 21.42 -6.04 -7.63
N LEU A 310 20.63 -6.90 -6.96
CA LEU A 310 20.40 -8.27 -7.41
C LEU A 310 19.09 -8.42 -8.19
N TYR A 311 19.10 -9.29 -9.18
CA TYR A 311 17.94 -9.61 -10.02
C TYR A 311 17.56 -11.09 -9.93
N VAL A 312 16.26 -11.38 -10.07
CA VAL A 312 15.71 -12.73 -10.21
C VAL A 312 16.20 -13.35 -11.51
N LYS A 313 17.02 -14.39 -11.40
CA LYS A 313 17.52 -15.19 -12.53
C LYS A 313 16.59 -16.35 -12.86
N THR A 314 15.94 -16.92 -11.85
CA THR A 314 15.04 -18.06 -12.02
C THR A 314 13.95 -18.04 -10.96
N ILE A 315 12.71 -18.25 -11.40
CA ILE A 315 11.59 -18.69 -10.57
C ILE A 315 11.36 -20.18 -10.92
N GLU A 316 11.17 -21.05 -9.94
CA GLU A 316 10.92 -22.49 -10.14
C GLU A 316 9.69 -22.91 -9.36
N PHE A 317 8.75 -23.58 -10.01
CA PHE A 317 7.65 -24.28 -9.34
C PHE A 317 8.02 -25.75 -9.20
N VAL A 318 7.71 -26.35 -8.03
CA VAL A 318 8.05 -27.75 -7.73
C VAL A 318 6.84 -28.47 -7.18
N GLY A 319 6.39 -29.50 -7.91
CA GLY A 319 5.23 -30.33 -7.58
C GLY A 319 4.00 -30.08 -8.46
N ASN A 320 4.06 -29.06 -9.33
CA ASN A 320 3.13 -28.89 -10.45
C ASN A 320 3.33 -29.99 -11.51
N GLN A 321 2.22 -30.48 -12.06
CA GLN A 321 2.15 -31.52 -13.10
C GLN A 321 1.06 -31.20 -14.13
N ALA A 322 -0.05 -30.60 -13.69
CA ALA A 322 -1.14 -30.14 -14.57
C ALA A 322 -0.79 -28.88 -15.38
N PHE A 323 0.11 -28.03 -14.86
CA PHE A 323 0.50 -26.77 -15.51
C PHE A 323 2.01 -26.56 -15.51
N THR A 324 2.52 -25.95 -16.59
CA THR A 324 3.94 -25.65 -16.72
C THR A 324 4.33 -24.39 -15.95
N ASP A 325 5.58 -24.34 -15.46
CA ASP A 325 6.20 -23.14 -14.90
C ASP A 325 6.00 -21.88 -15.76
N LYS A 326 6.01 -22.03 -17.10
CA LYS A 326 5.82 -20.92 -18.04
C LYS A 326 4.40 -20.35 -18.01
N GLU A 327 3.41 -21.14 -17.64
CA GLU A 327 2.03 -20.69 -17.45
C GLU A 327 1.87 -20.05 -16.07
N LEU A 328 2.41 -20.67 -15.02
CA LEU A 328 2.35 -20.14 -13.65
C LEU A 328 3.10 -18.79 -13.52
N LYS A 329 4.27 -18.65 -14.16
CA LYS A 329 5.04 -17.38 -14.23
C LYS A 329 4.27 -16.23 -14.89
N LYS A 330 3.41 -16.50 -15.88
CA LYS A 330 2.58 -15.45 -16.53
C LYS A 330 1.56 -14.81 -15.57
N LEU A 331 1.24 -15.48 -14.46
CA LEU A 331 0.31 -14.99 -13.42
C LEU A 331 1.00 -14.09 -12.40
N MET A 332 2.31 -13.83 -12.54
CA MET A 332 3.13 -13.06 -11.61
C MET A 332 3.58 -11.73 -12.23
N GLU A 333 3.60 -10.66 -11.43
CA GLU A 333 4.27 -9.41 -11.81
C GLU A 333 5.79 -9.52 -11.68
N THR A 334 6.27 -10.31 -10.71
CA THR A 334 7.68 -10.66 -10.56
C THR A 334 8.12 -11.53 -11.75
N SER A 335 9.14 -11.09 -12.45
CA SER A 335 9.66 -11.69 -13.69
C SER A 335 11.15 -11.96 -13.58
N GLU A 336 11.64 -12.90 -14.39
CA GLU A 336 13.07 -13.20 -14.53
C GLU A 336 13.78 -12.13 -15.38
N TRP A 337 15.07 -11.91 -15.14
CA TRP A 337 15.91 -10.99 -15.91
C TRP A 337 16.03 -11.42 -17.39
N GLY A 338 15.89 -10.46 -18.31
CA GLY A 338 15.93 -10.68 -19.75
C GLY A 338 16.50 -9.50 -20.55
N LEU A 339 16.40 -9.58 -21.88
CA LEU A 339 17.09 -8.67 -22.83
C LEU A 339 16.76 -7.17 -22.65
N PHE A 340 15.61 -6.83 -22.07
CA PHE A 340 15.14 -5.45 -21.89
C PHE A 340 14.97 -5.05 -20.41
N SER A 341 15.53 -5.82 -19.48
CA SER A 341 15.38 -5.54 -18.04
C SER A 341 16.01 -4.21 -17.61
N TRP A 342 17.03 -3.75 -18.33
CA TRP A 342 17.64 -2.42 -18.18
C TRP A 342 16.73 -1.22 -18.56
N ILE A 343 15.56 -1.47 -19.18
CA ILE A 343 14.53 -0.43 -19.46
C ILE A 343 13.29 -0.63 -18.57
N THR A 344 13.01 -1.85 -18.11
CA THR A 344 11.65 -2.29 -17.73
C THR A 344 11.46 -2.66 -16.26
N ASP A 345 12.48 -2.50 -15.41
CA ASP A 345 12.52 -2.96 -14.02
C ASP A 345 12.26 -4.48 -13.82
N SER A 346 12.18 -5.25 -14.90
CA SER A 346 12.01 -6.71 -14.84
C SER A 346 13.25 -7.38 -14.25
N GLY A 347 13.05 -8.49 -13.54
CA GLY A 347 14.09 -9.07 -12.69
C GLY A 347 14.16 -8.47 -11.27
N LEU A 348 13.63 -7.27 -10.99
CA LEU A 348 13.66 -6.74 -9.61
C LEU A 348 12.68 -7.49 -8.69
N LEU A 349 13.20 -8.06 -7.61
CA LEU A 349 12.37 -8.74 -6.61
C LEU A 349 11.72 -7.73 -5.67
N LYS A 350 10.39 -7.72 -5.62
CA LYS A 350 9.58 -7.05 -4.58
C LYS A 350 8.78 -8.14 -3.86
N LYS A 351 9.05 -8.34 -2.56
CA LYS A 351 8.52 -9.47 -1.77
C LYS A 351 6.98 -9.53 -1.77
N GLU A 352 6.33 -8.36 -1.66
CA GLU A 352 4.88 -8.21 -1.77
C GLU A 352 4.35 -8.71 -3.13
N LYS A 353 4.94 -8.24 -4.23
CA LYS A 353 4.53 -8.64 -5.60
C LYS A 353 4.78 -10.11 -5.92
N LEU A 354 5.79 -10.71 -5.31
CA LEU A 354 6.02 -12.15 -5.38
C LEU A 354 4.89 -12.90 -4.67
N ARG A 355 4.48 -12.45 -3.47
CA ARG A 355 3.38 -13.04 -2.69
C ARG A 355 2.01 -12.86 -3.37
N ASP A 356 1.77 -11.72 -4.01
CA ASP A 356 0.61 -11.52 -4.90
C ASP A 356 0.61 -12.52 -6.07
N GLY A 357 1.79 -12.77 -6.66
CA GLY A 357 1.97 -13.81 -7.67
C GLY A 357 1.63 -15.21 -7.16
N VAL A 358 2.13 -15.60 -6.00
CA VAL A 358 1.81 -16.87 -5.32
C VAL A 358 0.31 -17.01 -5.06
N ASN A 359 -0.35 -15.95 -4.59
CA ASN A 359 -1.80 -15.92 -4.39
C ASN A 359 -2.58 -16.04 -5.72
N ARG A 360 -2.13 -15.38 -6.80
CA ARG A 360 -2.73 -15.53 -8.14
C ARG A 360 -2.57 -16.94 -8.70
N VAL A 361 -1.41 -17.57 -8.51
CA VAL A 361 -1.19 -18.99 -8.86
C VAL A 361 -2.16 -19.89 -8.09
N LYS A 362 -2.31 -19.69 -6.77
CA LYS A 362 -3.27 -20.47 -5.96
C LYS A 362 -4.72 -20.31 -6.43
N VAL A 363 -5.14 -19.07 -6.75
CA VAL A 363 -6.49 -18.81 -7.30
C VAL A 363 -6.65 -19.45 -8.69
N PHE A 364 -5.63 -19.43 -9.55
CA PHE A 364 -5.66 -20.10 -10.85
C PHE A 364 -5.87 -21.61 -10.73
N TYR A 365 -5.22 -22.30 -9.79
CA TYR A 365 -5.53 -23.71 -9.50
C TYR A 365 -7.00 -23.91 -9.09
N MET A 366 -7.52 -23.08 -8.16
CA MET A 366 -8.93 -23.12 -7.75
C MET A 366 -9.91 -22.77 -8.88
N ASN A 367 -9.49 -22.03 -9.89
CA ASN A 367 -10.30 -21.67 -11.08
C ASN A 367 -10.30 -22.79 -12.15
N ASN A 368 -9.43 -23.79 -12.03
CA ASN A 368 -9.30 -24.93 -12.95
C ASN A 368 -9.67 -26.28 -12.28
N GLY A 369 -10.50 -26.25 -11.23
CA GLY A 369 -11.02 -27.43 -10.53
C GLY A 369 -10.18 -27.94 -9.35
N TYR A 370 -8.98 -27.40 -9.10
CA TYR A 370 -8.09 -27.89 -8.05
C TYR A 370 -8.40 -27.22 -6.69
N ILE A 371 -9.56 -27.57 -6.11
CA ILE A 371 -10.08 -26.93 -4.88
C ILE A 371 -9.21 -27.19 -3.64
N GLN A 372 -8.45 -28.29 -3.65
CA GLN A 372 -7.54 -28.70 -2.57
C GLN A 372 -6.12 -28.11 -2.74
N ALA A 373 -5.86 -27.32 -3.79
CA ALA A 373 -4.52 -26.86 -4.14
C ALA A 373 -3.85 -26.01 -3.05
N GLN A 374 -2.60 -26.36 -2.74
CA GLN A 374 -1.74 -25.64 -1.83
C GLN A 374 -0.52 -25.13 -2.60
N VAL A 375 -0.23 -23.85 -2.45
CA VAL A 375 0.98 -23.20 -2.95
C VAL A 375 1.72 -22.68 -1.72
N GLY A 376 2.98 -23.06 -1.56
CA GLY A 376 3.80 -22.67 -0.42
C GLY A 376 4.21 -21.20 -0.47
N GLU A 377 4.63 -20.65 0.67
CA GLU A 377 5.36 -19.38 0.70
C GLU A 377 6.70 -19.56 -0.05
N PRO A 378 7.19 -18.53 -0.77
CA PRO A 378 8.34 -18.67 -1.66
C PRO A 378 9.68 -18.79 -0.91
N GLU A 379 10.46 -19.82 -1.23
CA GLU A 379 11.86 -19.96 -0.81
C GLU A 379 12.73 -19.02 -1.67
N ILE A 380 13.24 -17.94 -1.07
CA ILE A 380 14.13 -16.98 -1.75
C ILE A 380 15.58 -17.27 -1.34
N THR A 381 16.45 -17.49 -2.32
CA THR A 381 17.90 -17.67 -2.13
C THR A 381 18.66 -16.75 -3.08
N HIS A 382 19.92 -16.42 -2.78
CA HIS A 382 20.72 -15.54 -3.64
C HIS A 382 22.21 -15.90 -3.62
N ASP A 383 22.90 -15.54 -4.69
CA ASP A 383 24.37 -15.53 -4.79
C ASP A 383 24.90 -14.07 -4.80
N LYS A 384 26.14 -13.86 -5.26
CA LYS A 384 26.74 -12.52 -5.35
C LYS A 384 26.11 -11.61 -6.42
N LYS A 385 25.33 -12.17 -7.36
CA LYS A 385 24.81 -11.49 -8.55
C LYS A 385 23.32 -11.77 -8.84
N TRP A 386 22.79 -12.91 -8.39
CA TRP A 386 21.46 -13.38 -8.78
C TRP A 386 20.62 -13.86 -7.60
N ILE A 387 19.30 -13.73 -7.75
CA ILE A 387 18.28 -14.29 -6.86
C ILE A 387 17.63 -15.49 -7.57
N TYR A 388 17.35 -16.55 -6.81
CA TYR A 388 16.61 -17.73 -7.22
C TYR A 388 15.42 -17.90 -6.28
N VAL A 389 14.22 -18.06 -6.86
CA VAL A 389 12.97 -18.18 -6.12
C VAL A 389 12.36 -19.54 -6.42
N LYS A 390 11.98 -20.28 -5.38
CA LYS A 390 11.38 -21.60 -5.51
C LYS A 390 10.05 -21.67 -4.77
N ILE A 391 9.03 -22.23 -5.42
CA ILE A 391 7.64 -22.24 -4.94
C ILE A 391 7.13 -23.68 -4.98
N ALA A 392 6.91 -24.27 -3.81
CA ALA A 392 6.32 -25.60 -3.71
C ALA A 392 4.83 -25.57 -4.06
N VAL A 393 4.37 -26.56 -4.83
CA VAL A 393 2.96 -26.73 -5.24
C VAL A 393 2.51 -28.14 -4.90
N SER A 394 1.31 -28.26 -4.34
CA SER A 394 0.56 -29.50 -4.21
C SER A 394 -0.81 -29.29 -4.84
N GLU A 395 -1.01 -29.82 -6.05
CA GLU A 395 -2.20 -29.54 -6.87
C GLU A 395 -3.48 -30.15 -6.27
N GLY A 396 -3.37 -31.32 -5.65
CA GLY A 396 -4.52 -32.09 -5.16
C GLY A 396 -5.35 -32.72 -6.29
N ARG A 397 -6.57 -33.17 -5.99
CA ARG A 397 -7.49 -33.69 -7.02
C ARG A 397 -8.14 -32.52 -7.79
N GLN A 398 -8.33 -32.72 -9.09
CA GLN A 398 -9.19 -31.87 -9.92
C GLN A 398 -10.66 -32.29 -9.74
N PHE A 399 -11.56 -31.31 -9.66
CA PHE A 399 -13.00 -31.51 -9.49
C PHE A 399 -13.79 -30.86 -10.63
N LYS A 400 -14.78 -31.60 -11.14
CA LYS A 400 -15.75 -31.15 -12.14
C LYS A 400 -16.87 -30.32 -11.52
N VAL A 401 -17.56 -29.51 -12.32
CA VAL A 401 -18.85 -28.94 -11.90
C VAL A 401 -19.87 -30.08 -11.83
N GLY A 402 -20.58 -30.15 -10.70
CA GLY A 402 -21.69 -31.08 -10.49
C GLY A 402 -23.03 -30.43 -10.81
N LYS A 403 -24.00 -30.59 -9.91
CA LYS A 403 -25.31 -29.97 -9.99
C LYS A 403 -25.21 -28.46 -9.71
N VAL A 404 -25.87 -27.63 -10.53
CA VAL A 404 -25.97 -26.18 -10.32
C VAL A 404 -27.44 -25.80 -10.15
N GLU A 405 -27.79 -25.11 -9.07
CA GLU A 405 -29.19 -24.78 -8.72
C GLU A 405 -29.36 -23.36 -8.16
N ILE A 406 -30.55 -22.78 -8.40
CA ILE A 406 -30.99 -21.52 -7.80
C ILE A 406 -32.22 -21.79 -6.92
N THR A 407 -32.15 -21.37 -5.66
CA THR A 407 -33.14 -21.62 -4.59
C THR A 407 -33.50 -20.33 -3.85
N GLY A 408 -34.49 -20.37 -2.96
CA GLY A 408 -34.95 -19.21 -2.19
C GLY A 408 -36.09 -18.46 -2.88
N ASP A 409 -36.01 -17.12 -2.92
CA ASP A 409 -37.02 -16.23 -3.50
C ASP A 409 -37.07 -16.28 -5.04
N THR A 410 -38.11 -15.65 -5.60
CA THR A 410 -38.22 -15.36 -7.05
C THR A 410 -38.07 -13.86 -7.32
N ILE A 411 -37.28 -13.55 -8.36
CA ILE A 411 -37.09 -12.22 -8.95
C ILE A 411 -37.79 -12.17 -10.33
N SER A 412 -37.69 -11.07 -11.08
CA SER A 412 -38.41 -10.88 -12.36
C SER A 412 -37.98 -11.88 -13.45
N VAL A 413 -36.67 -12.18 -13.50
CA VAL A 413 -36.09 -13.11 -14.48
C VAL A 413 -36.36 -14.56 -14.04
N PRO A 414 -36.90 -15.43 -14.91
CA PRO A 414 -37.13 -16.85 -14.59
C PRO A 414 -35.85 -17.59 -14.21
N ARG A 415 -35.95 -18.52 -13.24
CA ARG A 415 -34.77 -19.28 -12.74
C ARG A 415 -34.00 -20.05 -13.81
N GLN A 416 -34.68 -20.55 -14.85
CA GLN A 416 -33.99 -21.23 -15.96
C GLN A 416 -33.11 -20.25 -16.73
N GLU A 417 -33.63 -19.07 -17.09
CA GLU A 417 -32.86 -18.06 -17.81
C GLU A 417 -31.68 -17.53 -16.98
N LEU A 418 -31.83 -17.46 -15.65
CA LEU A 418 -30.72 -17.17 -14.74
C LEU A 418 -29.68 -18.30 -14.74
N LEU A 419 -30.08 -19.57 -14.63
CA LEU A 419 -29.21 -20.75 -14.69
C LEU A 419 -28.43 -20.83 -16.00
N ASP A 420 -29.12 -20.67 -17.14
CA ASP A 420 -28.54 -20.68 -18.49
C ASP A 420 -27.49 -19.58 -18.66
N LYS A 421 -27.60 -18.48 -17.90
CA LYS A 421 -26.68 -17.33 -17.88
C LYS A 421 -25.54 -17.44 -16.87
N LEU A 422 -25.54 -18.42 -15.97
CA LEU A 422 -24.43 -18.61 -15.02
C LEU A 422 -23.16 -19.08 -15.73
N THR A 423 -22.04 -18.51 -15.32
CA THR A 423 -20.68 -18.81 -15.78
C THR A 423 -20.28 -20.22 -15.38
N ILE A 424 -20.55 -20.63 -14.13
CA ILE A 424 -20.19 -21.95 -13.60
C ILE A 424 -20.99 -23.08 -14.28
N HIS A 425 -22.22 -22.80 -14.72
CA HIS A 425 -23.05 -23.77 -15.44
C HIS A 425 -22.50 -24.12 -16.84
N ARG A 426 -21.55 -23.32 -17.36
CA ARG A 426 -20.89 -23.49 -18.66
C ARG A 426 -19.42 -23.92 -18.53
N LYS A 427 -19.03 -24.49 -17.39
CA LYS A 427 -17.66 -24.90 -17.06
C LYS A 427 -17.61 -26.40 -16.78
N ASP A 428 -16.64 -27.11 -17.37
CA ASP A 428 -16.42 -28.54 -17.06
C ASP A 428 -15.84 -28.75 -15.66
N TYR A 429 -15.04 -27.80 -15.18
CA TYR A 429 -14.30 -27.85 -13.93
C TYR A 429 -14.70 -26.73 -12.98
N TYR A 430 -14.65 -27.00 -11.67
CA TYR A 430 -15.00 -26.00 -10.66
C TYR A 430 -14.14 -24.75 -10.83
N ASP A 431 -14.80 -23.59 -10.91
CA ASP A 431 -14.15 -22.30 -11.12
C ASP A 431 -14.65 -21.29 -10.07
N ARG A 432 -13.78 -20.94 -9.13
CA ARG A 432 -14.08 -20.00 -8.04
C ARG A 432 -14.41 -18.59 -8.56
N GLU A 433 -13.77 -18.15 -9.63
CA GLU A 433 -14.00 -16.84 -10.24
C GLU A 433 -15.31 -16.81 -11.04
N ALA A 434 -15.67 -17.92 -11.70
CA ALA A 434 -17.01 -18.10 -12.28
C ALA A 434 -18.08 -17.97 -11.20
N ILE A 435 -17.95 -18.66 -10.06
CA ILE A 435 -18.89 -18.55 -8.94
C ILE A 435 -18.98 -17.10 -8.43
N ALA A 436 -17.86 -16.38 -8.33
CA ALA A 436 -17.86 -14.97 -7.92
C ALA A 436 -18.56 -14.04 -8.92
N LYS A 437 -18.38 -14.26 -10.23
CA LYS A 437 -19.11 -13.53 -11.30
C LYS A 437 -20.60 -13.81 -11.27
N ASP A 438 -20.97 -15.04 -10.92
CA ASP A 438 -22.37 -15.48 -10.83
C ASP A 438 -23.08 -14.90 -9.59
N LEU A 439 -22.33 -14.67 -8.50
CA LEU A 439 -22.81 -13.88 -7.36
C LEU A 439 -23.02 -12.40 -7.72
N ASP A 440 -22.08 -11.74 -8.41
CA ASP A 440 -22.29 -10.37 -8.91
C ASP A 440 -23.52 -10.33 -9.84
N TYR A 441 -23.63 -11.28 -10.78
CA TYR A 441 -24.76 -11.34 -11.71
C TYR A 441 -26.11 -11.52 -11.00
N LEU A 442 -26.27 -12.53 -10.13
CA LEU A 442 -27.53 -12.78 -9.44
C LEU A 442 -27.90 -11.64 -8.48
N THR A 443 -26.92 -11.09 -7.76
CA THR A 443 -27.13 -9.92 -6.89
C THR A 443 -27.57 -8.70 -7.70
N ARG A 444 -26.92 -8.46 -8.84
CA ARG A 444 -27.23 -7.33 -9.74
C ARG A 444 -28.61 -7.47 -10.39
N MET A 445 -29.04 -8.68 -10.74
CA MET A 445 -30.41 -8.92 -11.23
C MET A 445 -31.45 -8.61 -10.14
N ALA A 446 -31.28 -9.13 -8.92
CA ALA A 446 -32.19 -8.82 -7.81
C ALA A 446 -32.19 -7.31 -7.49
N GLN A 447 -31.02 -6.68 -7.42
CA GLN A 447 -30.90 -5.24 -7.17
C GLN A 447 -31.50 -4.36 -8.29
N ASN A 448 -31.54 -4.83 -9.54
CA ASN A 448 -32.19 -4.10 -10.64
C ASN A 448 -33.73 -4.19 -10.59
N ASP A 449 -34.29 -5.20 -9.93
CA ASP A 449 -35.72 -5.29 -9.60
C ASP A 449 -36.10 -4.44 -8.35
N GLY A 450 -35.20 -3.59 -7.86
CA GLY A 450 -35.41 -2.76 -6.67
C GLY A 450 -34.99 -3.39 -5.34
N TYR A 451 -34.51 -4.64 -5.32
CA TYR A 451 -34.12 -5.34 -4.10
C TYR A 451 -32.68 -4.97 -3.67
N ALA A 452 -32.47 -3.73 -3.23
CA ALA A 452 -31.14 -3.17 -2.92
C ALA A 452 -30.31 -4.03 -1.94
N TYR A 453 -30.98 -4.59 -0.92
CA TYR A 453 -30.39 -5.39 0.15
C TYR A 453 -30.50 -6.91 -0.09
N ALA A 454 -30.64 -7.35 -1.34
CA ALA A 454 -30.69 -8.77 -1.68
C ALA A 454 -29.40 -9.52 -1.27
N GLU A 455 -29.56 -10.65 -0.57
CA GLU A 455 -28.47 -11.53 -0.15
C GLU A 455 -28.49 -12.81 -0.98
N ILE A 456 -27.43 -13.05 -1.76
CA ILE A 456 -27.25 -14.29 -2.52
C ILE A 456 -26.14 -15.10 -1.85
N THR A 457 -26.50 -16.19 -1.17
CA THR A 457 -25.54 -17.07 -0.50
C THR A 457 -25.15 -18.24 -1.41
N PRO A 458 -23.87 -18.43 -1.78
CA PRO A 458 -23.41 -19.65 -2.41
C PRO A 458 -23.29 -20.77 -1.38
N ARG A 459 -23.68 -22.00 -1.74
CA ARG A 459 -23.35 -23.23 -1.02
C ARG A 459 -22.66 -24.17 -1.98
N THR A 460 -21.47 -24.62 -1.61
CA THR A 460 -20.69 -25.59 -2.39
C THR A 460 -20.64 -26.91 -1.62
N GLN A 461 -20.87 -28.03 -2.31
CA GLN A 461 -20.79 -29.37 -1.72
C GLN A 461 -19.83 -30.23 -2.55
N THR A 462 -18.70 -30.57 -1.96
CA THR A 462 -17.70 -31.45 -2.57
C THR A 462 -18.16 -32.90 -2.49
N LEU A 463 -18.19 -33.58 -3.64
CA LEU A 463 -18.45 -35.02 -3.77
C LEU A 463 -17.11 -35.69 -4.12
N GLU A 464 -16.36 -36.13 -3.10
CA GLU A 464 -14.97 -36.59 -3.27
C GLU A 464 -14.83 -37.89 -4.08
N ASP A 465 -15.82 -38.78 -3.98
CA ASP A 465 -15.85 -40.06 -4.72
C ASP A 465 -16.21 -39.87 -6.20
N GLU A 466 -17.05 -38.87 -6.51
CA GLU A 466 -17.42 -38.52 -7.90
C GLU A 466 -16.48 -37.50 -8.55
N GLN A 467 -15.54 -36.92 -7.78
CA GLN A 467 -14.72 -35.77 -8.15
C GLN A 467 -15.56 -34.59 -8.70
N LYS A 468 -16.66 -34.25 -8.03
CA LYS A 468 -17.56 -33.13 -8.39
C LYS A 468 -17.67 -32.10 -7.27
N VAL A 469 -18.07 -30.88 -7.62
CA VAL A 469 -18.59 -29.89 -6.67
C VAL A 469 -19.95 -29.41 -7.15
N ASP A 470 -20.98 -29.66 -6.35
CA ASP A 470 -22.32 -29.11 -6.54
C ASP A 470 -22.36 -27.66 -6.02
N VAL A 471 -23.11 -26.79 -6.69
CA VAL A 471 -23.19 -25.35 -6.40
C VAL A 471 -24.65 -24.89 -6.34
N THR A 472 -25.14 -24.62 -5.12
CA THR A 472 -26.49 -24.08 -4.90
C THR A 472 -26.42 -22.61 -4.51
N TYR A 473 -27.07 -21.74 -5.29
CA TYR A 473 -27.27 -20.34 -4.95
C TYR A 473 -28.60 -20.20 -4.20
N ASN A 474 -28.60 -19.55 -3.05
CA ASN A 474 -29.81 -19.21 -2.30
C ASN A 474 -30.04 -17.71 -2.36
N ILE A 475 -31.15 -17.27 -2.95
CA ILE A 475 -31.54 -15.86 -3.08
C ILE A 475 -32.50 -15.51 -1.96
N LYS A 476 -32.16 -14.50 -1.15
CA LYS A 476 -33.11 -13.74 -0.32
C LYS A 476 -33.20 -12.33 -0.88
N LYS A 477 -34.36 -11.88 -1.33
CA LYS A 477 -34.50 -10.56 -1.95
C LYS A 477 -34.82 -9.42 -0.98
N GLY A 478 -35.57 -9.72 0.09
CA GLY A 478 -36.00 -8.70 1.04
C GLY A 478 -37.06 -7.74 0.46
N GLY A 479 -37.08 -6.50 0.97
CA GLY A 479 -38.02 -5.46 0.54
C GLY A 479 -37.59 -4.72 -0.74
N LEU A 480 -38.56 -4.11 -1.42
CA LEU A 480 -38.28 -3.13 -2.47
C LEU A 480 -37.74 -1.84 -1.85
N VAL A 481 -36.75 -1.24 -2.51
CA VAL A 481 -36.07 -0.02 -2.06
C VAL A 481 -36.09 1.03 -3.17
N TYR A 482 -36.32 2.29 -2.80
CA TYR A 482 -36.32 3.44 -3.69
C TYR A 482 -35.19 4.42 -3.32
N PHE A 483 -34.65 5.11 -4.32
CA PHE A 483 -33.72 6.22 -4.12
C PHE A 483 -34.47 7.40 -3.46
N ASN A 484 -34.08 7.78 -2.25
CA ASN A 484 -34.69 8.89 -1.52
C ASN A 484 -34.01 10.22 -1.89
N ARG A 485 -32.96 10.64 -1.18
CA ARG A 485 -32.23 11.88 -1.49
C ARG A 485 -30.87 11.61 -2.12
N ILE A 486 -30.51 12.44 -3.10
CA ILE A 486 -29.20 12.45 -3.75
C ILE A 486 -28.43 13.69 -3.26
N ASN A 487 -27.61 13.49 -2.23
CA ASN A 487 -26.75 14.51 -1.65
C ASN A 487 -25.42 14.54 -2.42
N ILE A 488 -25.06 15.69 -3.00
CA ILE A 488 -23.77 15.85 -3.71
C ILE A 488 -22.87 16.75 -2.86
N THR A 489 -21.62 16.34 -2.62
CA THR A 489 -20.68 17.04 -1.73
C THR A 489 -19.26 17.14 -2.30
N GLY A 490 -18.51 18.16 -1.87
CA GLY A 490 -17.13 18.42 -2.29
C GLY A 490 -16.97 19.17 -3.62
N ASN A 491 -18.07 19.40 -4.35
CA ASN A 491 -18.13 20.15 -5.61
C ASN A 491 -18.07 21.69 -5.40
N THR A 492 -16.94 22.19 -4.93
CA THR A 492 -16.74 23.62 -4.59
C THR A 492 -16.84 24.58 -5.78
N LYS A 493 -16.49 24.13 -6.99
CA LYS A 493 -16.52 24.91 -8.24
C LYS A 493 -17.61 24.41 -9.19
N THR A 494 -17.72 23.10 -9.33
CA THR A 494 -18.65 22.41 -10.23
C THR A 494 -20.07 22.51 -9.68
N ARG A 495 -20.99 23.06 -10.48
CA ARG A 495 -22.40 23.19 -10.09
C ARG A 495 -23.04 21.81 -9.93
N ASP A 496 -23.84 21.62 -8.89
CA ASP A 496 -24.58 20.37 -8.60
C ASP A 496 -25.20 19.76 -9.87
N LYS A 497 -25.89 20.57 -10.69
CA LYS A 497 -26.55 20.09 -11.91
C LYS A 497 -25.63 19.39 -12.92
N VAL A 498 -24.33 19.70 -12.93
CA VAL A 498 -23.33 19.07 -13.82
C VAL A 498 -23.03 17.63 -13.38
N ILE A 499 -23.13 17.36 -12.07
CA ILE A 499 -23.03 16.00 -11.51
C ILE A 499 -24.39 15.31 -11.62
N ARG A 500 -25.48 16.01 -11.24
CA ARG A 500 -26.84 15.45 -11.19
C ARG A 500 -27.36 15.01 -12.57
N ARG A 501 -27.01 15.72 -13.66
CA ARG A 501 -27.41 15.33 -15.04
C ARG A 501 -26.72 14.09 -15.59
N GLU A 502 -25.57 13.71 -15.05
CA GLU A 502 -24.89 12.46 -15.45
C GLU A 502 -25.53 11.23 -14.82
N LEU A 503 -26.35 11.39 -13.77
CA LEU A 503 -26.95 10.27 -13.06
C LEU A 503 -27.96 9.54 -13.96
N ALA A 504 -27.88 8.21 -13.99
CA ALA A 504 -28.80 7.35 -14.71
C ALA A 504 -30.07 7.00 -13.90
N PHE A 505 -30.28 7.66 -12.75
CA PHE A 505 -31.41 7.47 -11.84
C PHE A 505 -31.84 8.80 -11.20
N THR A 506 -33.07 8.87 -10.71
CA THR A 506 -33.63 10.06 -10.01
C THR A 506 -34.14 9.75 -8.61
N GLU A 507 -34.38 10.80 -7.82
CA GLU A 507 -35.08 10.72 -6.53
C GLU A 507 -36.53 10.20 -6.75
N GLY A 508 -37.01 9.34 -5.85
CA GLY A 508 -38.28 8.62 -5.96
C GLY A 508 -38.26 7.39 -6.87
N GLU A 509 -37.17 7.13 -7.59
CA GLU A 509 -37.07 5.98 -8.51
C GLU A 509 -36.72 4.67 -7.77
N LEU A 510 -37.19 3.54 -8.29
CA LEU A 510 -36.83 2.21 -7.78
C LEU A 510 -35.32 1.96 -7.91
N TYR A 511 -34.71 1.34 -6.89
CA TYR A 511 -33.27 1.09 -6.86
C TYR A 511 -32.79 0.25 -8.05
N SER A 512 -31.60 0.58 -8.56
CA SER A 512 -30.90 -0.25 -9.55
C SER A 512 -29.38 -0.11 -9.42
N SER A 513 -28.72 -1.26 -9.34
CA SER A 513 -27.27 -1.38 -9.26
C SER A 513 -26.60 -0.97 -10.58
N ASP A 514 -27.16 -1.37 -11.73
CA ASP A 514 -26.63 -0.97 -13.05
C ASP A 514 -26.80 0.54 -13.32
N LYS A 515 -27.84 1.20 -12.78
CA LYS A 515 -27.97 2.67 -12.82
C LYS A 515 -26.90 3.37 -11.97
N LEU A 516 -26.67 2.92 -10.74
CA LEU A 516 -25.57 3.43 -9.89
C LEU A 516 -24.20 3.27 -10.56
N LYS A 517 -23.92 2.07 -11.08
CA LYS A 517 -22.66 1.74 -11.78
C LYS A 517 -22.46 2.58 -13.04
N SER A 518 -23.54 2.85 -13.78
CA SER A 518 -23.54 3.74 -14.94
C SER A 518 -23.29 5.21 -14.56
N SER A 519 -23.94 5.72 -13.51
CA SER A 519 -23.70 7.07 -12.97
C SER A 519 -22.23 7.26 -12.55
N TYR A 520 -21.67 6.31 -11.81
CA TYR A 520 -20.26 6.30 -11.42
C TYR A 520 -19.32 6.31 -12.65
N ALA A 521 -19.60 5.48 -13.65
CA ALA A 521 -18.81 5.42 -14.88
C ALA A 521 -18.90 6.71 -15.73
N ARG A 522 -20.02 7.42 -15.70
CA ARG A 522 -20.19 8.73 -16.37
C ARG A 522 -19.43 9.85 -15.63
N LEU A 523 -19.58 9.96 -14.31
CA LEU A 523 -18.90 10.99 -13.52
C LEU A 523 -17.37 10.88 -13.58
N ASN A 524 -16.82 9.67 -13.56
CA ASN A 524 -15.39 9.46 -13.78
C ASN A 524 -14.96 9.81 -15.22
N ARG A 525 -15.82 9.60 -16.22
CA ARG A 525 -15.56 9.94 -17.63
C ARG A 525 -15.52 11.45 -17.89
N LEU A 526 -16.21 12.27 -17.09
CA LEU A 526 -16.06 13.74 -17.13
C LEU A 526 -14.61 14.17 -16.84
N ARG A 527 -13.85 13.39 -16.06
CA ARG A 527 -12.50 13.73 -15.59
C ARG A 527 -12.43 15.09 -14.88
N TYR A 528 -13.48 15.51 -14.18
CA TYR A 528 -13.50 16.73 -13.35
C TYR A 528 -13.04 16.51 -11.90
N PHE A 529 -12.93 15.23 -11.49
CA PHE A 529 -12.68 14.81 -10.12
C PHE A 529 -11.47 13.86 -10.08
N GLU A 530 -10.69 13.89 -8.99
CA GLU A 530 -9.65 12.89 -8.69
C GLU A 530 -10.28 11.62 -8.10
N GLU A 531 -11.35 11.81 -7.32
CA GLU A 531 -12.09 10.76 -6.63
C GLU A 531 -13.59 11.05 -6.76
N VAL A 532 -14.37 9.98 -6.99
CA VAL A 532 -15.83 9.98 -6.93
C VAL A 532 -16.22 8.82 -6.02
N ASN A 533 -16.98 9.08 -4.97
CA ASN A 533 -17.34 8.14 -3.93
C ASN A 533 -18.87 8.10 -3.76
N PHE A 534 -19.48 6.95 -4.01
CA PHE A 534 -20.92 6.73 -3.83
C PHE A 534 -21.15 5.97 -2.53
N GLN A 535 -21.75 6.65 -1.56
CA GLN A 535 -22.12 6.08 -0.26
C GLN A 535 -23.63 5.89 -0.20
N THR A 536 -24.08 4.65 -0.03
CA THR A 536 -25.50 4.31 0.13
C THR A 536 -25.83 4.09 1.60
N ALA A 537 -26.74 4.88 2.16
CA ALA A 537 -27.23 4.73 3.53
C ALA A 537 -28.67 4.21 3.53
N LYS A 538 -29.10 3.51 4.60
CA LYS A 538 -30.54 3.33 4.87
C LYS A 538 -31.17 4.72 5.06
N GLY A 539 -32.29 4.98 4.41
CA GLY A 539 -33.06 6.21 4.58
C GLY A 539 -33.87 6.21 5.88
N PRO A 540 -34.81 7.17 6.02
CA PRO A 540 -35.71 7.24 7.18
C PRO A 540 -36.63 6.01 7.35
N GLU A 541 -36.87 5.26 6.27
CA GLU A 541 -37.64 4.02 6.22
C GLU A 541 -36.81 2.91 5.58
N GLU A 542 -37.11 1.63 5.86
CA GLU A 542 -36.37 0.49 5.28
C GLU A 542 -36.56 0.34 3.75
N SER A 543 -37.66 0.89 3.25
CA SER A 543 -38.03 1.06 1.83
C SER A 543 -37.21 2.13 1.10
N LEU A 544 -36.35 2.87 1.79
CA LEU A 544 -35.65 4.03 1.25
C LEU A 544 -34.13 3.90 1.41
N THR A 545 -33.38 4.43 0.44
CA THR A 545 -31.92 4.62 0.56
C THR A 545 -31.50 6.03 0.15
N ASP A 546 -30.71 6.67 1.00
CA ASP A 546 -30.08 7.96 0.69
C ASP A 546 -28.72 7.73 0.03
N ILE A 547 -28.44 8.50 -1.02
CA ILE A 547 -27.21 8.40 -1.81
C ILE A 547 -26.39 9.68 -1.56
N THR A 548 -25.21 9.53 -0.97
CA THR A 548 -24.23 10.62 -0.86
C THR A 548 -23.13 10.41 -1.90
N ILE A 549 -23.03 11.34 -2.84
CA ILE A 549 -22.02 11.39 -3.89
C ILE A 549 -20.95 12.41 -3.48
N GLY A 550 -19.89 11.94 -2.83
CA GLY A 550 -18.72 12.76 -2.52
C GLY A 550 -17.80 12.83 -3.72
N VAL A 551 -17.39 14.03 -4.12
CA VAL A 551 -16.39 14.24 -5.17
C VAL A 551 -15.22 15.08 -4.70
N LYS A 552 -14.00 14.71 -5.12
CA LYS A 552 -12.79 15.50 -4.91
C LYS A 552 -12.42 16.19 -6.22
N GLU A 553 -12.70 17.49 -6.34
CA GLU A 553 -12.44 18.25 -7.57
C GLU A 553 -10.95 18.34 -7.91
N ARG A 554 -10.63 18.29 -9.21
CA ARG A 554 -9.26 18.40 -9.74
C ARG A 554 -9.09 19.57 -10.71
N PRO A 555 -7.86 19.99 -11.04
CA PRO A 555 -7.62 20.94 -12.13
C PRO A 555 -8.13 20.40 -13.48
N THR A 556 -9.12 21.08 -14.06
CA THR A 556 -9.73 20.76 -15.38
C THR A 556 -9.12 21.58 -16.54
N GLY A 557 -8.13 22.41 -16.24
CA GLY A 557 -7.29 23.07 -17.24
C GLY A 557 -6.20 22.12 -17.75
N MET A 558 -5.93 22.17 -19.04
CA MET A 558 -4.93 21.37 -19.73
C MET A 558 -4.09 22.28 -20.62
N PHE A 559 -2.77 22.07 -20.62
CA PHE A 559 -1.85 22.68 -21.57
C PHE A 559 -1.04 21.56 -22.21
N SER A 560 -1.05 21.52 -23.54
CA SER A 560 -0.36 20.51 -24.36
C SER A 560 0.56 21.23 -25.33
N VAL A 561 1.75 20.67 -25.52
CA VAL A 561 2.71 21.07 -26.57
C VAL A 561 3.15 19.80 -27.30
N GLY A 562 3.36 19.90 -28.60
CA GLY A 562 3.71 18.79 -29.48
C GLY A 562 4.44 19.24 -30.72
N ALA A 563 4.95 18.29 -31.48
CA ALA A 563 5.63 18.55 -32.74
C ALA A 563 5.43 17.37 -33.69
N GLY A 564 5.49 17.64 -34.99
CA GLY A 564 5.37 16.61 -36.01
C GLY A 564 6.10 16.95 -37.30
N TYR A 565 6.20 15.96 -38.16
CA TYR A 565 6.51 16.10 -39.56
C TYR A 565 5.59 15.17 -40.35
N SER A 566 4.93 15.69 -41.39
CA SER A 566 4.24 14.84 -42.36
C SER A 566 4.67 15.22 -43.77
N GLY A 567 4.53 14.29 -44.70
CA GLY A 567 4.76 14.56 -46.11
C GLY A 567 3.83 15.59 -46.75
N GLN A 568 2.74 16.02 -46.07
CA GLN A 568 1.67 16.89 -46.62
C GLN A 568 1.53 18.24 -45.88
N SER A 569 2.03 18.35 -44.65
CA SER A 569 1.91 19.55 -43.79
C SER A 569 3.29 20.08 -43.35
N GLY A 570 4.37 19.53 -43.93
CA GLY A 570 5.75 19.78 -43.56
C GLY A 570 6.08 19.50 -42.09
N ALA A 571 7.07 20.21 -41.56
CA ALA A 571 7.35 20.27 -40.13
C ALA A 571 6.35 21.20 -39.43
N MET A 572 5.85 20.81 -38.24
CA MET A 572 4.80 21.52 -37.50
C MET A 572 5.03 21.51 -35.98
N LEU A 573 4.73 22.66 -35.34
CA LEU A 573 4.70 22.86 -33.89
C LEU A 573 3.24 23.00 -33.43
N MET A 574 2.84 22.21 -32.45
CA MET A 574 1.47 22.14 -31.94
C MET A 574 1.40 22.66 -30.51
N ALA A 575 0.39 23.47 -30.21
CA ALA A 575 0.08 23.95 -28.87
C ALA A 575 -1.43 23.98 -28.64
N GLN A 576 -1.89 23.56 -27.47
CA GLN A 576 -3.30 23.64 -27.07
C GLN A 576 -3.40 24.08 -25.62
N ILE A 577 -4.30 25.03 -25.35
CA ILE A 577 -4.79 25.33 -24.01
C ILE A 577 -6.29 25.05 -23.97
N ALA A 578 -6.72 24.24 -23.01
CA ALA A 578 -8.11 23.81 -22.85
C ALA A 578 -8.56 23.91 -21.39
N GLN A 579 -9.84 24.21 -21.20
CA GLN A 579 -10.51 24.23 -19.90
C GLN A 579 -11.81 23.43 -20.04
N GLN A 580 -11.83 22.22 -19.48
CA GLN A 580 -12.92 21.24 -19.71
C GLN A 580 -14.16 21.46 -18.83
N ASN A 581 -14.08 22.31 -17.81
CA ASN A 581 -15.17 22.63 -16.88
C ASN A 581 -15.22 24.14 -16.60
N LEU A 582 -15.38 24.93 -17.67
CA LEU A 582 -15.38 26.39 -17.63
C LEU A 582 -16.44 26.91 -16.64
N PHE A 583 -15.98 27.71 -15.67
CA PHE A 583 -16.79 28.27 -14.57
C PHE A 583 -17.68 27.25 -13.83
N GLY A 584 -17.26 25.98 -13.78
CA GLY A 584 -18.01 24.91 -13.10
C GLY A 584 -19.31 24.50 -13.79
N ARG A 585 -19.48 24.82 -15.08
CA ARG A 585 -20.70 24.56 -15.86
C ARG A 585 -20.66 23.25 -16.67
N GLY A 586 -19.53 22.53 -16.65
CA GLY A 586 -19.26 21.41 -17.55
C GLY A 586 -19.13 21.82 -19.02
N GLN A 587 -18.96 23.11 -19.30
CA GLN A 587 -18.68 23.65 -20.63
C GLN A 587 -17.18 23.53 -20.92
N SER A 588 -16.79 23.25 -22.15
CA SER A 588 -15.37 23.27 -22.55
C SER A 588 -15.03 24.45 -23.45
N LEU A 589 -13.89 25.08 -23.19
CA LEU A 589 -13.29 26.10 -24.06
C LEU A 589 -11.84 25.69 -24.35
N SER A 590 -11.43 25.71 -25.62
CA SER A 590 -10.07 25.37 -26.02
C SER A 590 -9.58 26.19 -27.21
N LEU A 591 -8.36 26.70 -27.11
CA LEU A 591 -7.59 27.25 -28.22
C LEU A 591 -6.54 26.22 -28.63
N GLN A 592 -6.58 25.80 -29.89
CA GLN A 592 -5.59 24.91 -30.51
C GLN A 592 -4.89 25.64 -31.64
N THR A 593 -3.57 25.54 -31.67
CA THR A 593 -2.69 26.14 -32.67
C THR A 593 -1.76 25.06 -33.20
N SER A 594 -1.65 24.95 -34.51
CA SER A 594 -0.65 24.14 -35.22
C SER A 594 0.02 25.06 -36.23
N LEU A 595 1.29 25.42 -36.01
CA LEU A 595 2.07 26.24 -36.93
C LEU A 595 3.03 25.32 -37.67
N GLY A 596 2.91 25.25 -38.99
CA GLY A 596 3.70 24.36 -39.83
C GLY A 596 4.12 24.99 -41.14
N THR A 597 5.10 24.34 -41.77
CA THR A 597 5.84 24.84 -42.95
C THR A 597 5.12 24.67 -44.28
N GLU A 598 4.14 23.76 -44.40
CA GLU A 598 3.21 23.71 -45.56
C GLU A 598 1.76 24.01 -45.13
N GLN A 599 1.47 23.97 -43.82
CA GLN A 599 0.13 24.17 -43.28
C GLN A 599 0.15 24.74 -41.86
N SER A 600 -0.56 25.84 -41.65
CA SER A 600 -0.78 26.48 -40.35
C SER A 600 -2.28 26.63 -40.04
N THR A 601 -2.67 26.49 -38.78
CA THR A 601 -4.08 26.48 -38.34
C THR A 601 -4.22 26.91 -36.89
N ILE A 602 -5.21 27.77 -36.62
CA ILE A 602 -5.61 28.25 -35.30
C ILE A 602 -7.12 28.04 -35.16
N ILE A 603 -7.56 27.31 -34.13
CA ILE A 603 -8.97 26.99 -33.86
C ILE A 603 -9.31 27.37 -32.42
N LEU A 604 -10.32 28.23 -32.24
CA LEU A 604 -11.00 28.45 -30.98
C LEU A 604 -12.30 27.65 -30.97
N SER A 605 -12.39 26.67 -30.08
CA SER A 605 -13.57 25.81 -29.87
C SER A 605 -14.23 26.10 -28.52
N PHE A 606 -15.54 26.30 -28.52
CA PHE A 606 -16.40 26.27 -27.34
C PHE A 606 -17.40 25.10 -27.45
N THR A 607 -17.79 24.50 -26.33
CA THR A 607 -18.81 23.45 -26.30
C THR A 607 -19.67 23.52 -25.03
N GLU A 608 -20.99 23.55 -25.22
CA GLU A 608 -21.99 23.27 -24.19
C GLU A 608 -22.53 21.85 -24.43
N PRO A 609 -22.18 20.85 -23.59
CA PRO A 609 -22.62 19.48 -23.80
C PRO A 609 -24.11 19.24 -23.48
N TYR A 610 -24.80 20.13 -22.74
CA TYR A 610 -26.23 19.96 -22.44
C TYR A 610 -27.01 21.28 -22.59
N VAL A 611 -27.37 21.60 -23.83
CA VAL A 611 -28.21 22.76 -24.16
C VAL A 611 -29.63 22.54 -23.59
N PHE A 612 -30.14 23.57 -22.90
CA PHE A 612 -31.40 23.53 -22.14
C PHE A 612 -31.51 22.35 -21.14
N ASP A 613 -30.37 21.86 -20.62
CA ASP A 613 -30.26 20.68 -19.76
C ASP A 613 -30.79 19.37 -20.38
N THR A 614 -30.91 19.34 -21.72
CA THR A 614 -31.15 18.13 -22.52
C THR A 614 -29.82 17.55 -23.03
N PRO A 615 -29.72 16.27 -23.45
CA PRO A 615 -28.49 15.70 -24.03
C PRO A 615 -28.17 16.19 -25.46
N LEU A 616 -28.69 17.36 -25.85
CA LEU A 616 -28.31 18.09 -27.05
C LEU A 616 -27.02 18.87 -26.76
N TRP A 617 -25.91 18.46 -27.38
CA TRP A 617 -24.67 19.24 -27.31
C TRP A 617 -24.61 20.28 -28.42
N MET A 618 -23.91 21.40 -28.16
CA MET A 618 -23.62 22.45 -29.12
C MET A 618 -22.12 22.78 -29.08
N LYS A 619 -21.46 22.74 -30.24
CA LYS A 619 -20.07 23.15 -30.45
C LYS A 619 -20.01 24.37 -31.36
N THR A 620 -19.28 25.40 -30.94
CA THR A 620 -18.98 26.58 -31.76
C THR A 620 -17.49 26.60 -32.06
N GLU A 621 -17.12 26.74 -33.32
CA GLU A 621 -15.73 26.76 -33.78
C GLU A 621 -15.46 28.01 -34.61
N ILE A 622 -14.42 28.75 -34.25
CA ILE A 622 -13.85 29.83 -35.08
C ILE A 622 -12.46 29.37 -35.48
N TRP A 623 -12.14 29.42 -36.78
CA TRP A 623 -10.80 29.05 -37.26
C TRP A 623 -10.21 30.04 -38.25
N LYS A 624 -8.88 30.12 -38.25
CA LYS A 624 -8.08 30.53 -39.40
C LYS A 624 -7.16 29.36 -39.78
N ALA A 625 -7.07 29.05 -41.06
CA ALA A 625 -6.06 28.17 -41.63
C ALA A 625 -5.35 28.86 -42.80
N THR A 626 -4.09 28.51 -43.01
CA THR A 626 -3.30 28.88 -44.17
C THR A 626 -2.61 27.61 -44.67
N GLN A 627 -2.67 27.32 -45.97
CA GLN A 627 -2.03 26.17 -46.58
C GLN A 627 -1.31 26.57 -47.86
N GLU A 628 -0.04 26.18 -47.97
CA GLU A 628 0.83 26.45 -49.11
C GLU A 628 0.74 25.23 -50.05
N PHE A 629 0.45 25.46 -51.33
CA PHE A 629 0.49 24.44 -52.38
C PHE A 629 1.59 24.78 -53.39
N ASP A 630 2.03 23.80 -54.19
CA ASP A 630 3.17 23.94 -55.11
C ASP A 630 3.04 25.12 -56.12
N THR A 631 1.83 25.66 -56.35
CA THR A 631 1.58 26.81 -57.25
C THR A 631 0.59 27.88 -56.75
N TYR A 632 0.09 27.81 -55.52
CA TYR A 632 -0.80 28.83 -54.93
C TYR A 632 -0.88 28.70 -53.40
N ASP A 633 -1.30 29.77 -52.72
CA ASP A 633 -1.64 29.76 -51.31
C ASP A 633 -3.15 29.77 -51.08
N LEU A 634 -3.61 29.12 -50.02
CA LEU A 634 -4.99 29.16 -49.52
C LEU A 634 -5.06 29.78 -48.12
N ASP A 635 -5.65 30.98 -48.00
CA ASP A 635 -5.98 31.61 -46.71
C ASP A 635 -7.49 31.42 -46.40
N SER A 636 -7.82 30.59 -45.41
CA SER A 636 -9.20 30.27 -45.01
C SER A 636 -9.55 30.82 -43.62
N LYS A 637 -10.68 31.51 -43.49
CA LYS A 637 -11.21 32.05 -42.23
C LYS A 637 -12.70 31.71 -42.08
N GLY A 638 -13.17 31.25 -40.92
CA GLY A 638 -14.57 30.83 -40.79
C GLY A 638 -15.12 30.60 -39.39
N LEU A 639 -16.44 30.38 -39.35
CA LEU A 639 -17.27 30.12 -38.19
C LEU A 639 -18.14 28.87 -38.45
N GLY A 640 -18.20 27.97 -37.47
CA GLY A 640 -19.05 26.79 -37.47
C GLY A 640 -19.87 26.69 -36.18
N LEU A 641 -21.13 26.30 -36.31
CA LEU A 641 -22.04 26.01 -35.19
C LEU A 641 -22.66 24.64 -35.43
N THR A 642 -22.31 23.66 -34.60
CA THR A 642 -22.77 22.27 -34.72
C THR A 642 -23.59 21.87 -33.50
N PHE A 643 -24.78 21.33 -33.72
CA PHE A 643 -25.59 20.65 -32.71
C PHE A 643 -25.51 19.14 -32.91
N GLY A 644 -25.60 18.37 -31.83
CA GLY A 644 -25.69 16.91 -31.93
C GLY A 644 -26.38 16.24 -30.76
N TYR A 645 -26.92 15.05 -31.01
CA TYR A 645 -27.84 14.35 -30.12
C TYR A 645 -27.63 12.82 -30.20
N PRO A 646 -27.68 12.09 -29.08
CA PRO A 646 -27.65 10.63 -29.07
C PRO A 646 -28.99 10.07 -29.58
N LEU A 647 -28.99 9.51 -30.80
CA LEU A 647 -30.19 8.96 -31.44
C LEU A 647 -30.52 7.54 -30.96
N TRP A 648 -29.49 6.71 -30.78
CA TRP A 648 -29.58 5.32 -30.30
C TRP A 648 -28.33 4.96 -29.50
N GLU A 649 -28.24 3.73 -28.96
CA GLU A 649 -27.06 3.31 -28.19
C GLU A 649 -25.77 3.47 -29.02
N ARG A 650 -24.90 4.38 -28.55
CA ARG A 650 -23.64 4.78 -29.20
C ARG A 650 -23.75 5.43 -30.58
N VAL A 651 -24.96 5.75 -31.06
CA VAL A 651 -25.17 6.43 -32.35
C VAL A 651 -25.53 7.89 -32.10
N PHE A 652 -24.69 8.79 -32.59
CA PHE A 652 -24.85 10.24 -32.46
C PHE A 652 -25.09 10.86 -33.84
N GLY A 653 -26.20 11.58 -33.97
CA GLY A 653 -26.46 12.46 -35.10
C GLY A 653 -25.96 13.88 -34.80
N SER A 654 -25.48 14.58 -35.83
CA SER A 654 -25.13 15.99 -35.73
C SER A 654 -25.54 16.77 -36.98
N VAL A 655 -26.03 17.98 -36.78
CA VAL A 655 -26.31 18.98 -37.83
C VAL A 655 -25.55 20.25 -37.47
N GLY A 656 -24.75 20.77 -38.39
CA GLY A 656 -24.04 22.02 -38.21
C GLY A 656 -24.22 22.96 -39.39
N TYR A 657 -24.12 24.25 -39.10
CA TYR A 657 -24.00 25.31 -40.10
C TYR A 657 -22.55 25.80 -40.12
N ARG A 658 -22.00 26.03 -41.31
CA ARG A 658 -20.64 26.53 -41.50
C ARG A 658 -20.65 27.68 -42.51
N ILE A 659 -19.98 28.77 -42.17
CA ILE A 659 -19.64 29.85 -43.09
C ILE A 659 -18.13 30.11 -43.05
N SER A 660 -17.52 30.27 -44.21
CA SER A 660 -16.11 30.61 -44.37
C SER A 660 -15.87 31.51 -45.56
N VAL A 661 -14.79 32.28 -45.51
CA VAL A 661 -14.21 32.94 -46.68
C VAL A 661 -12.85 32.29 -46.93
N ASN A 662 -12.67 31.83 -48.16
CA ASN A 662 -11.47 31.12 -48.62
C ASN A 662 -10.84 31.95 -49.73
N ASN A 663 -9.58 32.34 -49.56
CA ASN A 663 -8.84 33.16 -50.50
C ASN A 663 -7.77 32.32 -51.19
N VAL A 664 -7.91 32.08 -52.50
CA VAL A 664 -6.83 31.52 -53.33
C VAL A 664 -6.01 32.71 -53.83
N LYS A 665 -4.73 32.73 -53.49
CA LYS A 665 -3.85 33.90 -53.70
C LYS A 665 -2.44 33.43 -54.06
N ASP A 666 -1.58 34.39 -54.38
CA ASP A 666 -0.16 34.16 -54.69
C ASP A 666 0.03 33.11 -55.82
N VAL A 667 -0.92 33.09 -56.76
CA VAL A 667 -1.03 32.09 -57.83
C VAL A 667 0.10 32.24 -58.85
N LEU A 668 0.89 31.18 -59.03
CA LEU A 668 2.02 31.22 -59.95
C LEU A 668 1.56 31.22 -61.42
N GLY A 669 2.32 31.91 -62.28
CA GLY A 669 2.08 31.91 -63.73
C GLY A 669 2.10 30.51 -64.37
N THR A 670 2.73 29.53 -63.72
CA THR A 670 2.76 28.11 -64.11
C THR A 670 1.51 27.31 -63.73
N ALA A 671 0.63 27.84 -62.86
CA ALA A 671 -0.54 27.12 -62.36
C ALA A 671 -1.52 26.72 -63.48
N SER A 672 -2.27 25.64 -63.27
CA SER A 672 -3.34 25.18 -64.16
C SER A 672 -4.45 26.23 -64.29
N GLN A 673 -5.19 26.19 -65.40
CA GLN A 673 -6.25 27.16 -65.65
C GLN A 673 -7.36 27.05 -64.58
N THR A 674 -7.68 25.84 -64.12
CA THR A 674 -8.63 25.59 -63.03
C THR A 674 -8.22 26.22 -61.69
N ILE A 675 -6.93 26.46 -61.43
CA ILE A 675 -6.47 27.20 -60.25
C ILE A 675 -6.60 28.72 -60.49
N LYS A 676 -6.23 29.20 -61.69
CA LYS A 676 -6.30 30.63 -62.08
C LYS A 676 -7.73 31.16 -62.14
N ASP A 677 -8.66 30.39 -62.70
CA ASP A 677 -10.10 30.68 -62.70
C ASP A 677 -10.71 30.64 -61.28
N GLN A 678 -9.91 30.24 -60.28
CA GLN A 678 -10.30 30.15 -58.88
C GLN A 678 -9.55 31.10 -57.94
N GLU A 679 -8.72 32.01 -58.45
CA GLU A 679 -8.08 33.09 -57.68
C GLU A 679 -9.09 34.08 -57.05
N GLY A 680 -8.75 34.60 -55.86
CA GLY A 680 -9.52 35.59 -55.09
C GLY A 680 -10.28 35.02 -53.88
N GLU A 681 -10.96 35.91 -53.13
CA GLU A 681 -11.82 35.52 -52.01
C GLU A 681 -13.16 34.95 -52.51
N ARG A 682 -13.54 33.78 -52.00
CA ARG A 682 -14.90 33.21 -52.15
C ARG A 682 -15.51 32.86 -50.80
N THR A 683 -16.77 33.23 -50.63
CA THR A 683 -17.61 32.88 -49.50
C THR A 683 -18.25 31.51 -49.72
N GLN A 684 -18.14 30.63 -48.73
CA GLN A 684 -18.71 29.29 -48.72
C GLN A 684 -19.63 29.17 -47.50
N SER A 685 -20.91 28.88 -47.75
CA SER A 685 -21.96 28.77 -46.73
C SER A 685 -22.69 27.44 -46.92
N GLY A 686 -22.89 26.67 -45.84
CA GLY A 686 -23.41 25.31 -45.94
C GLY A 686 -23.90 24.68 -44.65
N ILE A 687 -24.71 23.63 -44.80
CA ILE A 687 -25.17 22.75 -43.73
C ILE A 687 -24.44 21.41 -43.84
N LEU A 688 -23.81 20.99 -42.75
CA LEU A 688 -23.12 19.72 -42.61
C LEU A 688 -23.99 18.77 -41.78
N THR A 689 -24.22 17.56 -42.27
CA THR A 689 -24.96 16.52 -41.54
C THR A 689 -24.10 15.28 -41.36
N ALA A 690 -24.17 14.63 -40.20
CA ALA A 690 -23.44 13.39 -39.98
C ALA A 690 -24.14 12.44 -39.00
N LEU A 691 -23.95 11.15 -39.25
CA LEU A 691 -24.25 10.06 -38.33
C LEU A 691 -22.93 9.40 -37.93
N SER A 692 -22.73 9.16 -36.64
CA SER A 692 -21.49 8.57 -36.12
C SER A 692 -21.77 7.51 -35.06
N ARG A 693 -20.97 6.44 -35.06
CA ARG A 693 -21.06 5.33 -34.10
C ARG A 693 -19.66 4.91 -33.66
N ASP A 694 -19.38 5.05 -32.36
CA ASP A 694 -18.18 4.52 -31.72
C ASP A 694 -18.53 3.35 -30.80
N SER A 695 -17.85 2.23 -30.98
CA SER A 695 -17.99 1.01 -30.18
C SER A 695 -16.64 0.48 -29.68
N THR A 696 -15.60 1.31 -29.71
CA THR A 696 -14.25 0.96 -29.28
C THR A 696 -14.12 0.85 -27.76
N ASP A 697 -13.17 0.03 -27.32
CA ASP A 697 -12.84 -0.23 -25.91
C ASP A 697 -11.95 0.84 -25.27
N ASP A 698 -11.02 1.42 -26.05
CA ASP A 698 -10.20 2.56 -25.65
C ASP A 698 -10.28 3.73 -26.66
N SER A 699 -10.20 4.98 -26.19
CA SER A 699 -10.36 6.14 -27.09
C SER A 699 -9.12 6.43 -27.96
N ILE A 700 -7.92 6.04 -27.53
CA ILE A 700 -6.63 6.39 -28.14
C ILE A 700 -6.05 5.22 -28.94
N PHE A 701 -5.99 4.04 -28.33
CA PHE A 701 -5.48 2.80 -28.94
C PHE A 701 -6.46 1.63 -28.78
N PRO A 702 -7.61 1.66 -29.49
CA PRO A 702 -8.56 0.55 -29.52
C PRO A 702 -7.90 -0.82 -29.76
N THR A 703 -8.46 -1.85 -29.15
CA THR A 703 -8.13 -3.25 -29.45
C THR A 703 -9.34 -4.05 -29.93
N THR A 704 -10.56 -3.58 -29.64
CA THR A 704 -11.81 -4.20 -30.07
C THR A 704 -12.84 -3.14 -30.50
N GLY A 705 -13.80 -3.54 -31.34
CA GLY A 705 -14.94 -2.70 -31.73
C GLY A 705 -14.74 -1.97 -33.05
N SER A 706 -15.48 -0.88 -33.26
CA SER A 706 -15.42 -0.09 -34.50
C SER A 706 -15.79 1.39 -34.32
N ARG A 707 -15.22 2.25 -35.16
CA ARG A 707 -15.60 3.65 -35.37
C ARG A 707 -16.17 3.82 -36.77
N ASN A 708 -17.35 4.41 -36.89
CA ASN A 708 -18.05 4.59 -38.16
C ASN A 708 -18.58 6.03 -38.22
N ARG A 709 -18.44 6.69 -39.36
CA ARG A 709 -19.05 8.00 -39.63
C ARG A 709 -19.50 8.08 -41.09
N LEU A 710 -20.75 8.48 -41.28
CA LEU A 710 -21.32 8.91 -42.56
C LEU A 710 -21.61 10.41 -42.46
N GLY A 711 -21.44 11.15 -43.55
CA GLY A 711 -21.79 12.55 -43.63
C GLY A 711 -22.26 12.97 -45.02
N ALA A 712 -23.04 14.04 -45.04
CA ALA A 712 -23.56 14.72 -46.21
C ALA A 712 -23.60 16.22 -45.93
N ASP A 713 -22.74 16.96 -46.62
CA ASP A 713 -22.56 18.40 -46.48
C ASP A 713 -23.07 19.09 -47.74
N PHE A 714 -23.86 20.15 -47.59
CA PHE A 714 -24.50 20.89 -48.68
C PHE A 714 -24.13 22.36 -48.60
N TYR A 715 -23.50 22.89 -49.65
CA TYR A 715 -23.06 24.28 -49.77
C TYR A 715 -23.77 24.99 -50.92
N GLY A 716 -24.06 26.28 -50.77
CA GLY A 716 -24.72 27.10 -51.79
C GLY A 716 -26.25 27.16 -51.69
N GLY A 717 -26.91 27.41 -52.83
CA GLY A 717 -28.38 27.56 -52.93
C GLY A 717 -28.96 28.57 -51.95
N ILE A 718 -30.00 28.16 -51.22
CA ILE A 718 -30.70 29.03 -50.24
C ILE A 718 -29.81 29.51 -49.07
N LEU A 719 -28.62 28.95 -48.90
CA LEU A 719 -27.64 29.35 -47.87
C LEU A 719 -26.69 30.46 -48.36
N GLY A 720 -26.76 30.80 -49.65
CA GLY A 720 -25.92 31.81 -50.30
C GLY A 720 -24.46 31.39 -50.46
N GLY A 721 -23.62 32.35 -50.82
CA GLY A 721 -22.19 32.14 -51.08
C GLY A 721 -21.87 31.91 -52.57
N ASP A 722 -20.57 32.00 -52.85
CA ASP A 722 -20.03 32.06 -54.21
C ASP A 722 -19.88 30.67 -54.83
N VAL A 723 -19.82 29.61 -54.02
CA VAL A 723 -19.67 28.20 -54.43
C VAL A 723 -20.96 27.41 -54.17
N SER A 724 -21.17 26.28 -54.86
CA SER A 724 -22.36 25.42 -54.67
C SER A 724 -22.04 23.97 -55.01
N PHE A 725 -22.13 23.08 -54.01
CA PHE A 725 -21.81 21.65 -54.16
C PHE A 725 -22.39 20.81 -53.02
N GLY A 726 -22.61 19.51 -53.29
CA GLY A 726 -22.90 18.49 -52.28
C GLY A 726 -21.68 17.59 -52.07
N LYS A 727 -21.35 17.25 -50.82
CA LYS A 727 -20.16 16.46 -50.46
C LYS A 727 -20.55 15.35 -49.49
N TYR A 728 -20.34 14.12 -49.92
CA TYR A 728 -20.77 12.90 -49.22
C TYR A 728 -19.54 12.09 -48.82
N ASN A 729 -19.45 11.70 -47.54
CA ASN A 729 -18.29 10.97 -47.03
C ASN A 729 -18.68 9.79 -46.14
N GLY A 730 -18.03 8.65 -46.36
CA GLY A 730 -18.14 7.45 -45.54
C GLY A 730 -16.79 7.08 -44.95
N SER A 731 -16.79 6.66 -43.69
CA SER A 731 -15.58 6.11 -43.05
C SER A 731 -15.95 5.02 -42.04
N SER A 732 -15.16 3.96 -42.03
CA SER A 732 -15.29 2.83 -41.11
C SER A 732 -13.90 2.37 -40.69
N SER A 733 -13.69 2.09 -39.42
CA SER A 733 -12.46 1.52 -38.86
C SER A 733 -12.84 0.47 -37.84
N TRP A 734 -12.33 -0.75 -38.01
CA TRP A 734 -12.59 -1.87 -37.12
C TRP A 734 -11.31 -2.28 -36.39
N PHE A 735 -11.47 -2.91 -35.24
CA PHE A 735 -10.37 -3.38 -34.41
C PHE A 735 -10.70 -4.80 -33.94
N PHE A 736 -9.84 -5.74 -34.29
CA PHE A 736 -9.99 -7.15 -33.97
C PHE A 736 -8.72 -7.63 -33.28
N ARG A 737 -8.82 -8.08 -32.02
CA ARG A 737 -7.76 -8.91 -31.42
C ARG A 737 -7.63 -10.19 -32.23
N VAL A 738 -6.42 -10.74 -32.32
CA VAL A 738 -6.14 -11.97 -33.07
C VAL A 738 -5.52 -13.03 -32.16
N PRO A 739 -6.27 -13.60 -31.18
CA PRO A 739 -5.73 -14.49 -30.15
C PRO A 739 -4.85 -15.66 -30.63
N PRO A 740 -5.09 -16.31 -31.79
CA PRO A 740 -4.19 -17.36 -32.30
C PRO A 740 -2.72 -16.94 -32.49
N PHE A 741 -2.44 -15.64 -32.60
CA PHE A 741 -1.09 -15.07 -32.71
C PHE A 741 -0.73 -14.16 -31.51
N GLY A 742 -1.53 -14.18 -30.44
CA GLY A 742 -1.35 -13.39 -29.22
C GLY A 742 -2.53 -12.47 -28.91
N GLU A 743 -2.92 -12.39 -27.63
CA GLU A 743 -4.09 -11.61 -27.17
C GLU A 743 -3.95 -10.10 -27.42
N ASP A 744 -2.72 -9.60 -27.49
CA ASP A 744 -2.39 -8.18 -27.71
C ASP A 744 -2.20 -7.80 -29.19
N LEU A 745 -2.21 -8.78 -30.12
CA LEU A 745 -2.13 -8.48 -31.55
C LEU A 745 -3.49 -7.99 -32.03
N VAL A 746 -3.53 -6.79 -32.61
CA VAL A 746 -4.75 -6.17 -33.14
C VAL A 746 -4.62 -6.00 -34.65
N PHE A 747 -5.52 -6.59 -35.41
CA PHE A 747 -5.75 -6.27 -36.81
C PHE A 747 -6.76 -5.11 -36.90
N SER A 748 -6.42 -4.08 -37.65
CA SER A 748 -7.24 -2.88 -37.82
C SER A 748 -7.39 -2.50 -39.31
N PRO A 749 -8.44 -3.00 -39.99
CA PRO A 749 -8.84 -2.50 -41.29
C PRO A 749 -9.66 -1.21 -41.16
N ARG A 750 -9.33 -0.23 -41.99
CA ARG A 750 -10.03 1.04 -42.16
C ARG A 750 -10.37 1.25 -43.63
N ALA A 751 -11.56 1.79 -43.89
CA ALA A 751 -11.97 2.28 -45.19
C ALA A 751 -12.43 3.75 -45.08
N ARG A 752 -12.17 4.55 -46.12
CA ARG A 752 -12.82 5.84 -46.37
C ARG A 752 -13.25 5.93 -47.83
N ILE A 753 -14.42 6.50 -48.07
CA ILE A 753 -14.97 6.80 -49.39
C ILE A 753 -15.50 8.25 -49.40
N GLY A 754 -15.36 8.93 -50.52
CA GLY A 754 -15.84 10.30 -50.70
C GLY A 754 -16.34 10.55 -52.12
N TYR A 755 -17.36 11.38 -52.25
CA TYR A 755 -17.96 11.85 -53.50
C TYR A 755 -18.40 13.31 -53.36
N ILE A 756 -18.05 14.15 -54.32
CA ILE A 756 -18.42 15.56 -54.39
C ILE A 756 -19.14 15.80 -55.72
N GLN A 757 -20.29 16.44 -55.65
CA GLN A 757 -21.13 16.78 -56.78
C GLN A 757 -21.25 18.31 -56.91
N ALA A 758 -20.84 18.84 -58.07
CA ALA A 758 -21.13 20.22 -58.46
C ALA A 758 -22.64 20.48 -58.47
N LEU A 759 -23.08 21.62 -57.93
CA LEU A 759 -24.49 22.03 -57.92
C LEU A 759 -24.66 23.39 -58.61
N GLU A 760 -25.88 23.66 -59.08
CA GLU A 760 -26.29 24.96 -59.65
C GLU A 760 -25.44 25.45 -60.84
N GLY A 761 -24.73 24.54 -61.51
CA GLY A 761 -23.81 24.86 -62.62
C GLY A 761 -22.48 25.50 -62.18
N LYS A 762 -22.19 25.55 -60.87
CA LYS A 762 -20.92 26.04 -60.33
C LYS A 762 -19.89 24.91 -60.24
N GLU A 763 -18.61 25.24 -60.43
CA GLU A 763 -17.53 24.27 -60.24
C GLU A 763 -17.31 23.90 -58.77
N VAL A 764 -16.74 22.70 -58.54
CA VAL A 764 -16.24 22.30 -57.22
C VAL A 764 -14.94 23.05 -56.93
N PRO A 765 -14.82 23.74 -55.77
CA PRO A 765 -13.61 24.49 -55.44
C PRO A 765 -12.38 23.59 -55.28
N VAL A 766 -11.21 24.03 -55.77
CA VAL A 766 -9.95 23.26 -55.70
C VAL A 766 -9.58 22.85 -54.27
N TRP A 767 -9.85 23.69 -53.27
CA TRP A 767 -9.60 23.39 -51.86
C TRP A 767 -10.56 22.38 -51.22
N GLU A 768 -11.68 22.05 -51.89
CA GLU A 768 -12.63 21.03 -51.45
C GLU A 768 -12.41 19.68 -52.14
N ARG A 769 -11.66 19.65 -53.25
CA ARG A 769 -11.33 18.42 -53.98
C ARG A 769 -10.37 17.53 -53.16
N TYR A 770 -10.50 16.22 -53.30
CA TYR A 770 -9.79 15.25 -52.49
C TYR A 770 -8.33 15.08 -52.92
N ILE A 771 -7.42 15.23 -51.96
CA ILE A 771 -6.00 14.88 -52.07
C ILE A 771 -5.69 13.90 -50.93
N LEU A 772 -5.18 12.71 -51.27
CA LEU A 772 -4.71 11.71 -50.30
C LEU A 772 -3.18 11.84 -50.11
N GLY A 773 -2.63 11.27 -49.04
CA GLY A 773 -1.20 11.35 -48.71
C GLY A 773 -0.92 11.55 -47.20
N GLY A 774 0.34 11.35 -46.80
CA GLY A 774 0.83 11.54 -45.42
C GLY A 774 0.24 10.62 -44.34
N ILE A 775 0.66 10.88 -43.10
CA ILE A 775 0.51 10.02 -41.90
C ILE A 775 -0.92 9.58 -41.55
N ASN A 776 -1.93 10.27 -42.08
CA ASN A 776 -3.34 10.05 -41.79
C ASN A 776 -4.15 9.57 -43.02
N SER A 777 -3.50 9.32 -44.16
CA SER A 777 -4.15 8.84 -45.39
C SER A 777 -3.37 7.69 -46.04
N ILE A 778 -2.34 7.96 -46.86
CA ILE A 778 -1.47 6.95 -47.47
C ILE A 778 -0.03 7.28 -47.07
N ARG A 779 0.53 6.54 -46.11
CA ARG A 779 1.89 6.78 -45.61
C ARG A 779 2.93 6.49 -46.68
N GLY A 780 3.99 7.29 -46.74
CA GLY A 780 5.05 7.15 -47.75
C GLY A 780 4.91 8.09 -48.96
N LEU A 781 3.72 8.66 -49.22
CA LEU A 781 3.46 9.62 -50.31
C LEU A 781 3.13 11.01 -49.73
N LYS A 782 3.57 12.11 -50.40
CA LYS A 782 3.17 13.50 -50.04
C LYS A 782 1.71 13.71 -50.42
N ASP A 783 1.42 13.46 -51.69
CA ASP A 783 0.13 13.65 -52.32
C ASP A 783 -0.21 12.49 -53.26
N VAL A 784 -1.52 12.31 -53.49
CA VAL A 784 -2.14 11.34 -54.39
C VAL A 784 -3.48 11.92 -54.85
N GLY A 785 -3.66 12.05 -56.16
CA GLY A 785 -4.91 12.48 -56.79
C GLY A 785 -4.69 12.89 -58.26
N PRO A 786 -5.72 13.41 -58.94
CA PRO A 786 -5.62 13.90 -60.31
C PRO A 786 -4.68 15.11 -60.41
N ARG A 787 -3.91 15.15 -61.49
CA ARG A 787 -2.99 16.24 -61.83
C ARG A 787 -3.33 16.78 -63.21
N ASP A 788 -3.13 18.08 -63.42
CA ASP A 788 -3.32 18.74 -64.71
C ASP A 788 -2.43 18.07 -65.79
N PRO A 789 -2.94 17.75 -67.00
CA PRO A 789 -2.15 17.07 -68.03
C PRO A 789 -0.93 17.85 -68.53
N VAL A 790 -0.98 19.19 -68.47
CA VAL A 790 0.01 20.12 -69.03
C VAL A 790 0.95 20.64 -67.95
N THR A 791 0.41 21.25 -66.89
CA THR A 791 1.23 21.87 -65.82
C THR A 791 1.70 20.85 -64.78
N ARG A 792 1.02 19.70 -64.69
CA ARG A 792 1.21 18.65 -63.67
C ARG A 792 0.83 19.06 -62.23
N ASP A 793 0.21 20.22 -62.02
CA ASP A 793 -0.31 20.63 -60.71
C ASP A 793 -1.33 19.63 -60.18
N ILE A 794 -1.38 19.44 -58.85
CA ILE A 794 -2.43 18.62 -58.25
C ILE A 794 -3.72 19.41 -58.10
N ILE A 795 -4.75 18.98 -58.84
CA ILE A 795 -6.09 19.60 -58.85
C ILE A 795 -7.07 18.88 -57.91
N GLY A 796 -6.68 17.71 -57.37
CA GLY A 796 -7.53 16.90 -56.48
C GLY A 796 -8.71 16.23 -57.20
N GLY A 797 -9.36 15.27 -56.55
CA GLY A 797 -10.47 14.50 -57.11
C GLY A 797 -11.86 14.92 -56.60
N THR A 798 -12.89 14.70 -57.40
CA THR A 798 -14.29 14.75 -56.94
C THR A 798 -14.71 13.43 -56.27
N THR A 799 -14.04 12.30 -56.53
CA THR A 799 -14.16 11.05 -55.76
C THR A 799 -12.86 10.66 -55.06
N MET A 800 -12.97 9.90 -53.98
CA MET A 800 -11.83 9.23 -53.33
C MET A 800 -12.20 7.87 -52.74
N LEU A 801 -11.26 6.94 -52.75
CA LEU A 801 -11.36 5.67 -52.04
C LEU A 801 -10.02 5.33 -51.40
N LEU A 802 -10.05 4.95 -50.12
CA LEU A 802 -8.87 4.64 -49.31
C LEU A 802 -9.14 3.44 -48.41
N PHE A 803 -8.18 2.53 -48.36
CA PHE A 803 -8.08 1.46 -47.36
C PHE A 803 -6.74 1.54 -46.62
N ASN A 804 -6.78 1.34 -45.30
CA ASN A 804 -5.59 1.15 -44.47
C ASN A 804 -5.74 -0.19 -43.73
N PHE A 805 -4.73 -1.05 -43.80
CA PHE A 805 -4.72 -2.34 -43.10
C PHE A 805 -3.52 -2.37 -42.15
N GLU A 806 -3.78 -2.41 -40.85
CA GLU A 806 -2.73 -2.39 -39.82
C GLU A 806 -2.71 -3.66 -38.98
N PHE A 807 -1.52 -4.15 -38.67
CA PHE A 807 -1.28 -5.08 -37.55
C PHE A 807 -0.50 -4.34 -36.47
N ILE A 808 -1.10 -4.20 -35.28
CA ILE A 808 -0.56 -3.48 -34.13
C ILE A 808 -0.25 -4.50 -33.04
N PHE A 809 0.99 -4.50 -32.53
CA PHE A 809 1.50 -5.46 -31.55
C PHE A 809 2.28 -4.76 -30.43
N PRO A 810 2.35 -5.29 -29.20
CA PRO A 810 3.20 -4.71 -28.16
C PRO A 810 4.69 -4.94 -28.45
N ILE A 811 5.52 -3.91 -28.23
CA ILE A 811 6.99 -4.05 -28.14
C ILE A 811 7.40 -4.09 -26.67
N ILE A 812 6.93 -3.13 -25.86
CA ILE A 812 7.09 -3.12 -24.41
C ILE A 812 5.73 -2.79 -23.77
N LYS A 813 5.05 -3.83 -23.26
CA LYS A 813 3.72 -3.71 -22.64
C LYS A 813 3.70 -2.68 -21.52
N ASN A 814 4.61 -2.82 -20.55
CA ASN A 814 4.67 -1.99 -19.34
C ASN A 814 4.92 -0.50 -19.63
N ALA A 815 5.56 -0.19 -20.76
CA ALA A 815 5.85 1.17 -21.19
C ALA A 815 4.80 1.74 -22.17
N GLY A 816 3.74 0.99 -22.49
CA GLY A 816 2.72 1.42 -23.46
C GLY A 816 3.26 1.58 -24.89
N MET A 817 4.34 0.88 -25.26
CA MET A 817 4.96 0.97 -26.59
C MET A 817 4.52 -0.19 -27.47
N LYS A 818 3.93 0.15 -28.62
CA LYS A 818 3.41 -0.76 -29.65
C LYS A 818 4.16 -0.57 -30.97
N GLY A 819 4.40 -1.65 -31.70
CA GLY A 819 4.78 -1.62 -33.10
C GLY A 819 3.52 -1.64 -33.97
N VAL A 820 3.63 -1.11 -35.18
CA VAL A 820 2.66 -1.28 -36.25
C VAL A 820 3.38 -1.72 -37.51
N VAL A 821 2.79 -2.65 -38.26
CA VAL A 821 3.08 -2.84 -39.69
C VAL A 821 1.79 -2.60 -40.47
N PHE A 822 1.90 -2.00 -41.65
CA PHE A 822 0.74 -1.56 -42.41
C PHE A 822 0.87 -1.76 -43.92
N PHE A 823 -0.29 -1.83 -44.56
CA PHE A 823 -0.47 -1.69 -46.01
C PHE A 823 -1.58 -0.66 -46.25
N ASP A 824 -1.26 0.41 -46.97
CA ASP A 824 -2.20 1.46 -47.35
C ASP A 824 -2.44 1.38 -48.86
N THR A 825 -3.69 1.51 -49.30
CA THR A 825 -3.99 1.64 -50.73
C THR A 825 -5.19 2.53 -50.99
N GLY A 826 -5.08 3.42 -51.98
CA GLY A 826 -6.11 4.39 -52.30
C GLY A 826 -5.75 5.32 -53.45
N ASN A 827 -6.73 6.04 -53.95
CA ASN A 827 -6.54 7.14 -54.89
C ASN A 827 -7.75 8.10 -54.83
N ALA A 828 -7.62 9.23 -55.54
CA ALA A 828 -8.72 10.15 -55.83
C ALA A 828 -8.80 10.35 -57.35
N TRP A 829 -10.02 10.54 -57.86
CA TRP A 829 -10.32 10.65 -59.29
C TRP A 829 -11.24 11.84 -59.55
N ASP A 830 -11.33 12.28 -60.80
CA ASP A 830 -12.44 13.13 -61.22
C ASP A 830 -13.54 12.23 -61.81
N TYR A 831 -14.77 12.39 -61.31
CA TYR A 831 -15.93 11.56 -61.60
C TYR A 831 -15.80 10.11 -61.09
N ASP A 832 -15.43 9.14 -61.93
CA ASP A 832 -15.60 7.71 -61.64
C ASP A 832 -14.52 7.08 -60.74
N TYR A 833 -14.87 6.03 -60.00
CA TYR A 833 -13.94 5.25 -59.17
C TYR A 833 -13.22 4.17 -59.99
N ASP A 834 -11.90 4.25 -60.15
CA ASP A 834 -11.10 3.20 -60.82
C ASP A 834 -10.27 2.35 -59.82
N LEU A 835 -10.69 1.10 -59.58
CA LEU A 835 -9.94 0.17 -58.72
C LEU A 835 -8.63 -0.33 -59.35
N GLY A 836 -8.38 -0.07 -60.63
CA GLY A 836 -7.17 -0.46 -61.35
C GLY A 836 -5.93 0.37 -60.98
N ASP A 837 -6.07 1.69 -60.88
CA ASP A 837 -4.94 2.62 -60.74
C ASP A 837 -4.49 2.90 -59.28
N MET A 838 -5.17 2.31 -58.29
CA MET A 838 -5.00 2.60 -56.87
C MET A 838 -3.53 2.55 -56.41
N ARG A 839 -3.05 3.63 -55.79
CA ARG A 839 -1.70 3.71 -55.19
C ARG A 839 -1.56 2.75 -54.03
N LYS A 840 -0.37 2.22 -53.79
CA LYS A 840 -0.08 1.13 -52.85
C LYS A 840 1.22 1.40 -52.09
N THR A 841 1.15 1.45 -50.76
CA THR A 841 2.34 1.56 -49.90
C THR A 841 2.29 0.51 -48.80
N CYS A 842 3.46 0.11 -48.29
CA CYS A 842 3.58 -0.72 -47.10
C CYS A 842 4.61 -0.13 -46.15
N GLY A 843 4.54 -0.46 -44.87
CA GLY A 843 5.48 0.12 -43.93
C GLY A 843 5.40 -0.42 -42.52
N ALA A 844 6.19 0.22 -41.67
CA ALA A 844 6.35 -0.13 -40.26
C ALA A 844 6.46 1.15 -39.41
N GLY A 845 6.09 1.07 -38.14
CA GLY A 845 6.16 2.21 -37.25
C GLY A 845 6.15 1.82 -35.78
N ILE A 846 6.46 2.81 -34.94
CA ILE A 846 6.40 2.73 -33.48
C ILE A 846 5.35 3.72 -32.99
N ARG A 847 4.47 3.26 -32.10
CA ARG A 847 3.45 4.06 -31.44
C ARG A 847 3.63 3.93 -29.94
N TRP A 848 3.89 5.03 -29.25
CA TRP A 848 4.22 5.03 -27.82
C TRP A 848 3.35 6.01 -27.05
N TYR A 849 2.70 5.53 -25.99
CA TYR A 849 2.02 6.39 -25.02
C TYR A 849 3.04 6.95 -24.01
N SER A 850 3.73 8.02 -24.38
CA SER A 850 4.75 8.66 -23.54
C SER A 850 4.12 9.59 -22.49
N PRO A 851 4.84 9.97 -21.42
CA PRO A 851 4.35 10.94 -20.42
C PRO A 851 3.98 12.32 -21.00
N ILE A 852 4.56 12.70 -22.15
CA ILE A 852 4.23 13.96 -22.86
C ILE A 852 3.12 13.77 -23.92
N GLY A 853 2.55 12.58 -24.02
CA GLY A 853 1.43 12.22 -24.91
C GLY A 853 1.79 11.15 -25.94
N PRO A 854 0.84 10.80 -26.83
CA PRO A 854 1.07 9.86 -27.90
C PRO A 854 2.20 10.29 -28.85
N LEU A 855 3.10 9.37 -29.13
CA LEU A 855 4.09 9.46 -30.21
C LEU A 855 3.72 8.45 -31.30
N ARG A 856 3.79 8.87 -32.56
CA ARG A 856 3.82 8.01 -33.75
C ARG A 856 5.09 8.33 -34.53
N LEU A 857 5.80 7.31 -34.97
CA LEU A 857 6.87 7.37 -35.96
C LEU A 857 6.58 6.28 -36.98
N GLU A 858 6.34 6.65 -38.24
CA GLU A 858 5.85 5.74 -39.28
C GLU A 858 6.70 5.88 -40.55
N TRP A 859 7.25 4.76 -41.01
CA TRP A 859 8.02 4.66 -42.27
C TRP A 859 7.16 3.97 -43.31
N GLY A 860 6.89 4.66 -44.43
CA GLY A 860 6.10 4.12 -45.55
C GLY A 860 6.94 4.02 -46.82
N TYR A 861 6.92 2.86 -47.45
CA TYR A 861 7.59 2.53 -48.71
C TYR A 861 6.58 2.42 -49.86
N VAL A 862 6.89 2.98 -51.02
CA VAL A 862 6.01 3.04 -52.19
C VAL A 862 6.19 1.80 -53.06
N LEU A 863 5.14 0.99 -53.20
CA LEU A 863 5.17 -0.27 -53.95
C LEU A 863 4.97 -0.04 -55.45
N ASP A 864 4.07 0.88 -55.82
CA ASP A 864 3.79 1.28 -57.21
C ASP A 864 4.45 2.64 -57.53
N ARG A 865 5.75 2.75 -57.23
CA ARG A 865 6.53 3.98 -57.37
C ARG A 865 6.57 4.47 -58.82
N LYS A 866 6.15 5.71 -59.04
CA LYS A 866 6.23 6.43 -60.33
C LYS A 866 7.56 7.17 -60.45
N GLU A 867 7.91 7.58 -61.67
CA GLU A 867 9.12 8.38 -61.93
C GLU A 867 9.07 9.72 -61.17
N GLY A 868 10.21 10.17 -60.64
CA GLY A 868 10.31 11.36 -59.79
C GLY A 868 9.90 11.16 -58.32
N GLU A 869 9.11 10.15 -57.98
CA GLU A 869 8.68 9.90 -56.59
C GLU A 869 9.82 9.38 -55.71
N PRO A 870 9.90 9.74 -54.41
CA PRO A 870 10.79 9.07 -53.46
C PRO A 870 10.33 7.64 -53.18
N ALA A 871 11.27 6.72 -52.93
CA ALA A 871 10.93 5.32 -52.66
C ALA A 871 10.29 5.09 -51.27
N TYR A 872 10.55 5.99 -50.32
CA TYR A 872 9.95 5.96 -48.99
C TYR A 872 9.88 7.37 -48.39
N ARG A 873 9.04 7.54 -47.36
CA ARG A 873 9.04 8.72 -46.46
C ARG A 873 8.95 8.27 -45.01
N TRP A 874 9.39 9.16 -44.11
CA TRP A 874 9.13 9.09 -42.68
C TRP A 874 8.13 10.17 -42.32
N ASP A 875 7.08 9.81 -41.59
CA ASP A 875 6.15 10.73 -40.94
C ASP A 875 6.26 10.54 -39.41
N PHE A 876 6.12 11.60 -38.62
CA PHE A 876 6.02 11.50 -37.15
C PHE A 876 5.10 12.55 -36.54
N THR A 877 4.50 12.23 -35.39
CA THR A 877 3.70 13.15 -34.57
C THR A 877 3.91 12.86 -33.08
N ILE A 878 4.12 13.88 -32.27
CA ILE A 878 4.31 13.80 -30.82
C ILE A 878 3.33 14.76 -30.14
N GLY A 879 2.53 14.24 -29.21
CA GLY A 879 1.65 15.02 -28.32
C GLY A 879 0.16 14.72 -28.49
N TRP A 880 -0.65 15.48 -27.74
CA TRP A 880 -2.09 15.25 -27.55
C TRP A 880 -3.00 15.81 -28.66
N PHE A 881 -2.60 15.65 -29.93
CA PHE A 881 -3.17 16.38 -31.08
C PHE A 881 -3.73 15.48 -32.19
N MET A 882 -4.20 14.27 -31.85
CA MET A 882 -4.69 13.25 -32.80
C MET A 882 -6.20 13.01 -32.67
#